data_AF-A0A2N7UCF4-F1
#
_entry.id   AF-A0A2N7UCF4-F1
#
_cell.length_a   1.000
_cell.length_b   1.000
_cell.length_c   1.000
_cell.angle_alpha   90.00
_cell.angle_beta   90.00
_cell.angle_gamma   90.00
#
_symmetry.space_group_name_H-M   'P 1'
#
loop_
_entity.id
_entity.type
_entity.pdbx_description
1 polymer ?
#
loop_
_entity_poly.entity_id
_entity_poly.type
_entity_poly.pdbx_seq_one_letter_code
_entity_poly.pdbx_strand_id
1 'polypeptide(L)'
;MINKEQSVMSFLTKANQAFRVGSYNEAFLLYSKAIEENPELEKILEYNIRRCSFEEGEGTGYVASEEDGPRKDSVLIQRYQEFKPTRQARVAVFTAITGGYDPLIEPEEVVFEWDYILFTDGSVQSETVYETRSIPFEDEDPVRVARFVKLNPHFLLPEYDYVLWVDGNVFLRKGIHEEVIRHIHNQERAVFRKHPDRDSVYQEIYKCQELKKDDFGLMNDQLRRYQEKNYSQSSVFFETNVILRKTTDPGVINFNEAWWRELRLGSRRDQLSVNYALDSSGLRYSVFDEECDIRSIDNPLYFIFSHNNNKTKADGIVAAKTNIHFDSSRAERPFRYCTENVEPFSLPFKYKAWFLKGRDLGFLEVATEELELHLADLKDSFKLACAYLTLLQLYLINPRVDQKKVLETVDKALSVTKDEKLLHALVFIKREVDPAFVLKETFDSNYNEDFLIQKANAKEEGAFSVKVMNDVLHCYGLSALRLSKSHNKHLFDSIYPAKPLHRFDYIDSPCKVTIIVSCFNVESEVVTCLVSLMGQTWRNLEIICVDDNSEDGTISVIEELAKFDNRIKLYKNEKNQGTYKNRNFALSKACGHFLTVADADDWNHPQKIQYQAEKLISSPQAVANVACWLRAKNDLTFSRRNGLKYRHLNISSLMFKREEVVSALGCWDEVRFAADGEFYKRLKKVFEGRVEELPAVTSLGRFEDGSLTNNNISGYFGFPYGVRKEYLESYEFFHSNSTWEDFNYKKNKPQHPVPEAMLYSDKSIFAVDCLFISDLRDADSAHQAIDFIYRSEKEGLKWGVCHLPSFDGDPRRKVHDSIRSELFKRGRVCHVYGEFVRAKTVLLYQSSLPLLEYKFLPKINCQVLKLIATQESDMASLAVFRECKKANAFWEELVIAKMIKPYSRLLSCEEGDFYTSLQVVDVNDLDSFMYKGSSKITVVMPCIDLELGKKTAEILIKRAGIDCTVIIAYDSLRQGFIKTLNAVAKKTISRYICFVAQDAYPGREWLKIAYDKIYEKKSGLLAFNDGKWHGRIASFGLVERDWVSKFYGNNIVHESYKAHKADNEITLLARLDGRFVYCPESVLLEVDYNKDSGGSNLIDDVNFKERFNGCFEGNFKKDKVEMYRKEYKVK
;
A
#
# COMPACT_ATOMS: atom_id res chain seq x y z
N MET A 1 28.17 -35.64 62.16
CA MET A 1 27.77 -34.73 61.05
C MET A 1 26.25 -34.67 60.91
N ILE A 2 25.54 -35.81 60.85
CA ILE A 2 24.06 -35.86 60.70
C ILE A 2 23.30 -35.04 61.77
N ASN A 3 23.73 -35.04 63.04
CA ASN A 3 23.09 -34.24 64.09
C ASN A 3 23.36 -32.72 64.02
N LYS A 4 24.45 -32.29 63.37
CA LYS A 4 24.76 -30.85 63.20
C LYS A 4 23.99 -30.23 62.02
N GLU A 5 23.82 -30.97 60.93
CA GLU A 5 23.05 -30.49 59.77
C GLU A 5 21.56 -30.35 60.07
N GLN A 6 20.99 -31.25 60.90
CA GLN A 6 19.59 -31.12 61.34
C GLN A 6 19.37 -29.91 62.29
N SER A 7 20.38 -29.57 63.09
CA SER A 7 20.37 -28.40 63.99
C SER A 7 20.37 -27.08 63.20
N VAL A 8 21.31 -26.95 62.25
CA VAL A 8 21.43 -25.78 61.37
C VAL A 8 20.16 -25.55 60.54
N MET A 9 19.59 -26.60 59.95
CA MET A 9 18.35 -26.47 59.17
C MET A 9 17.14 -26.07 60.02
N SER A 10 17.09 -26.50 61.28
CA SER A 10 16.06 -26.06 62.23
C SER A 10 16.20 -24.57 62.57
N PHE A 11 17.42 -24.08 62.82
CA PHE A 11 17.67 -22.66 63.09
C PHE A 11 17.34 -21.79 61.87
N LEU A 12 17.75 -22.20 60.67
CA LEU A 12 17.44 -21.46 59.43
C LEU A 12 15.95 -21.42 59.13
N THR A 13 15.21 -22.51 59.38
CA THR A 13 13.76 -22.54 59.12
C THR A 13 13.02 -21.59 60.07
N LYS A 14 13.40 -21.60 61.36
CA LYS A 14 12.82 -20.68 62.36
C LYS A 14 13.22 -19.23 62.10
N ALA A 15 14.49 -18.97 61.73
CA ALA A 15 14.98 -17.64 61.40
C ALA A 15 14.24 -17.05 60.19
N ASN A 16 14.03 -17.85 59.14
CA ASN A 16 13.26 -17.41 57.96
C ASN A 16 11.78 -17.14 58.30
N GLN A 17 11.19 -17.91 59.22
CA GLN A 17 9.82 -17.68 59.65
C GLN A 17 9.71 -16.38 60.47
N ALA A 18 10.61 -16.16 61.44
CA ALA A 18 10.69 -14.93 62.24
C ALA A 18 10.94 -13.69 61.35
N PHE A 19 11.81 -13.83 60.35
CA PHE A 19 12.11 -12.78 59.38
C PHE A 19 10.89 -12.41 58.52
N ARG A 20 10.09 -13.40 58.09
CA ARG A 20 8.88 -13.17 57.28
C ARG A 20 7.75 -12.49 58.05
N VAL A 21 7.68 -12.69 59.37
CA VAL A 21 6.68 -12.05 60.23
C VAL A 21 7.16 -10.74 60.86
N GLY A 22 8.35 -10.25 60.47
CA GLY A 22 8.88 -8.94 60.89
C GLY A 22 9.55 -8.92 62.28
N SER A 23 9.83 -10.07 62.88
CA SER A 23 10.54 -10.17 64.17
C SER A 23 12.05 -10.23 63.95
N TYR A 24 12.65 -9.09 63.57
CA TYR A 24 14.02 -9.04 63.06
C TYR A 24 15.10 -9.32 64.11
N ASN A 25 14.89 -8.94 65.38
CA ASN A 25 15.82 -9.28 66.45
C ASN A 25 15.88 -10.79 66.73
N GLU A 26 14.73 -11.48 66.70
CA GLU A 26 14.69 -12.94 66.86
C GLU A 26 15.29 -13.64 65.64
N ALA A 27 15.00 -13.14 64.43
CA ALA A 27 15.57 -13.64 63.19
C ALA A 27 17.10 -13.49 63.17
N PHE A 28 17.63 -12.34 63.59
CA PHE A 28 19.08 -12.09 63.70
C PHE A 28 19.74 -13.11 64.63
N LEU A 29 19.21 -13.30 65.84
CA LEU A 29 19.77 -14.23 66.82
C LEU A 29 19.80 -15.67 66.30
N LEU A 30 18.76 -16.09 65.56
CA LEU A 30 18.67 -17.43 65.00
C LEU A 30 19.57 -17.62 63.77
N TYR A 31 19.73 -16.60 62.93
CA TYR A 31 20.70 -16.62 61.82
C TYR A 31 22.14 -16.65 62.32
N SER A 32 22.47 -15.85 63.35
CA SER A 32 23.81 -15.87 63.97
C SER A 32 24.15 -17.24 64.56
N LYS A 33 23.20 -17.90 65.24
CA LYS A 33 23.40 -19.29 65.73
C LYS A 33 23.60 -20.31 64.61
N ALA A 34 22.88 -20.15 63.48
CA ALA A 34 23.08 -21.01 62.33
C ALA A 34 24.48 -20.84 61.71
N ILE A 35 25.02 -19.63 61.73
CA ILE A 35 26.38 -19.32 61.26
C ILE A 35 27.45 -19.83 62.23
N GLU A 36 27.25 -19.70 63.55
CA GLU A 36 28.18 -20.29 64.53
C GLU A 36 28.32 -21.81 64.35
N GLU A 37 27.22 -22.49 64.00
CA GLU A 37 27.26 -23.93 63.73
C GLU A 37 27.77 -24.30 62.33
N ASN A 38 27.60 -23.42 61.34
CA ASN A 38 28.19 -23.55 60.00
C ASN A 38 28.65 -22.18 59.44
N PRO A 39 29.94 -21.84 59.60
CA PRO A 39 30.48 -20.52 59.22
C PRO A 39 30.38 -20.18 57.73
N GLU A 40 30.26 -21.18 56.83
CA GLU A 40 30.13 -20.93 55.39
C GLU A 40 28.80 -20.22 55.02
N LEU A 41 27.81 -20.27 55.92
CA LEU A 41 26.53 -19.59 55.74
C LEU A 41 26.62 -18.07 55.93
N GLU A 42 27.71 -17.53 56.47
CA GLU A 42 27.87 -16.10 56.75
C GLU A 42 27.71 -15.25 55.49
N LYS A 43 28.38 -15.63 54.39
CA LYS A 43 28.25 -14.95 53.09
C LYS A 43 26.88 -15.10 52.46
N ILE A 44 26.19 -16.21 52.73
CA ILE A 44 24.88 -16.52 52.14
C ILE A 44 23.78 -15.74 52.87
N LEU A 45 23.92 -15.54 54.18
CA LEU A 45 22.93 -14.90 55.04
C LEU A 45 23.27 -13.43 55.34
N GLU A 46 24.39 -12.90 54.84
CA GLU A 46 24.87 -11.53 55.05
C GLU A 46 23.77 -10.48 54.78
N TYR A 47 23.00 -10.68 53.71
CA TYR A 47 21.88 -9.80 53.37
C TYR A 47 20.77 -9.84 54.43
N ASN A 48 20.38 -11.02 54.89
CA ASN A 48 19.32 -11.20 55.88
C ASN A 48 19.76 -10.65 57.25
N ILE A 49 21.04 -10.81 57.59
CA ILE A 49 21.63 -10.33 58.85
C ILE A 49 21.76 -8.81 58.85
N ARG A 50 22.31 -8.20 57.79
CA ARG A 50 22.38 -6.73 57.67
C ARG A 50 21.00 -6.09 57.77
N ARG A 51 19.99 -6.73 57.19
CA ARG A 51 18.61 -6.21 57.23
C ARG A 51 17.99 -6.28 58.62
N CYS A 52 18.48 -7.17 59.50
CA CYS A 52 18.05 -7.21 60.89
C CYS A 52 18.83 -6.25 61.82
N SER A 53 20.02 -5.77 61.43
CA SER A 53 20.90 -4.96 62.29
C SER A 53 20.90 -3.44 62.00
N PHE A 54 20.00 -2.95 61.14
CA PHE A 54 19.92 -1.53 60.74
C PHE A 54 19.04 -0.63 61.65
N GLU A 55 18.63 -1.10 62.84
CA GLU A 55 17.73 -0.33 63.74
C GLU A 55 18.40 0.43 64.91
N GLU A 56 19.72 0.57 64.99
CA GLU A 56 20.38 1.42 66.03
C GLU A 56 21.30 2.50 65.42
N GLY A 57 21.11 3.77 65.81
CA GLY A 57 21.67 4.97 65.14
C GLY A 57 22.76 5.78 65.89
N GLU A 58 22.92 7.04 65.43
CA GLU A 58 23.63 8.24 65.97
C GLU A 58 25.06 8.63 65.47
N GLY A 59 25.19 9.84 64.86
CA GLY A 59 25.85 11.01 65.52
C GLY A 59 27.31 11.46 65.22
N THR A 60 27.48 12.38 64.24
CA THR A 60 28.37 13.58 64.20
C THR A 60 29.93 13.54 64.17
N GLY A 61 30.54 14.41 63.31
CA GLY A 61 31.92 14.93 63.45
C GLY A 61 32.57 15.45 62.15
N TYR A 62 32.78 16.77 62.02
CA TYR A 62 33.23 17.49 60.81
C TYR A 62 34.59 18.19 61.06
N VAL A 63 35.58 18.12 60.15
CA VAL A 63 36.54 19.24 59.79
C VAL A 63 37.15 18.95 58.41
N ALA A 64 37.17 19.95 57.52
CA ALA A 64 37.71 19.90 56.16
C ALA A 64 39.15 20.47 56.06
N SER A 65 39.94 19.97 55.11
CA SER A 65 41.11 20.66 54.55
C SER A 65 41.00 20.70 53.02
N GLU A 66 41.08 21.90 52.45
CA GLU A 66 41.09 22.19 51.02
C GLU A 66 42.47 21.87 50.42
N GLU A 67 42.51 20.99 49.42
CA GLU A 67 43.37 21.07 48.23
C GLU A 67 43.02 19.88 47.29
N ASP A 68 42.52 20.20 46.09
CA ASP A 68 42.31 19.34 44.91
C ASP A 68 41.59 17.98 45.08
N GLY A 69 40.33 18.02 45.52
CA GLY A 69 39.36 16.93 45.38
C GLY A 69 38.16 17.32 44.49
N PRO A 70 37.38 16.35 43.97
CA PRO A 70 36.18 16.64 43.17
C PRO A 70 35.27 17.61 43.93
N ARG A 71 34.70 18.61 43.22
CA ARG A 71 33.84 19.66 43.80
C ARG A 71 32.89 19.04 44.84
N LYS A 72 32.77 19.67 46.02
CA LYS A 72 31.90 19.23 47.13
C LYS A 72 30.51 18.73 46.68
N ASP A 73 29.97 19.33 45.61
CA ASP A 73 28.67 19.00 45.04
C ASP A 73 28.63 17.65 44.28
N SER A 74 29.71 17.21 43.62
CA SER A 74 29.68 15.94 42.86
C SER A 74 29.69 14.72 43.78
N VAL A 75 30.41 14.80 44.91
CA VAL A 75 30.40 13.73 45.94
C VAL A 75 29.02 13.63 46.61
N LEU A 76 28.35 14.76 46.83
CA LEU A 76 26.99 14.79 47.37
C LEU A 76 25.99 14.17 46.39
N ILE A 77 26.07 14.54 45.10
CA ILE A 77 25.23 13.99 44.03
C ILE A 77 25.45 12.48 43.90
N GLN A 78 26.70 12.02 43.90
CA GLN A 78 27.02 10.59 43.83
C GLN A 78 26.45 9.83 45.03
N ARG A 79 26.63 10.33 46.26
CA ARG A 79 26.05 9.72 47.46
C ARG A 79 24.52 9.68 47.42
N TYR A 80 23.88 10.75 46.94
CA TYR A 80 22.44 10.77 46.76
C TYR A 80 21.98 9.74 45.71
N GLN A 81 22.67 9.63 44.58
CA GLN A 81 22.36 8.63 43.54
C GLN A 81 22.59 7.19 44.01
N GLU A 82 23.57 6.94 44.87
CA GLU A 82 23.81 5.64 45.51
C GLU A 82 22.74 5.32 46.58
N PHE A 83 22.28 6.34 47.33
CA PHE A 83 21.26 6.18 48.36
C PHE A 83 19.84 6.03 47.79
N LYS A 84 19.50 6.76 46.73
CA LYS A 84 18.14 6.85 46.16
C LYS A 84 17.48 5.47 45.89
N PRO A 85 18.16 4.45 45.31
CA PRO A 85 17.56 3.12 45.09
C PRO A 85 17.26 2.34 46.37
N THR A 86 17.84 2.73 47.51
CA THR A 86 17.72 2.01 48.78
C THR A 86 16.45 2.37 49.56
N ARG A 87 15.72 3.41 49.12
CA ARG A 87 14.50 3.89 49.76
C ARG A 87 13.38 4.17 48.76
N GLN A 88 12.16 4.25 49.25
CA GLN A 88 11.02 4.78 48.51
C GLN A 88 10.72 6.19 49.02
N ALA A 89 10.92 7.22 48.19
CA ALA A 89 10.54 8.58 48.58
C ALA A 89 9.02 8.69 48.63
N ARG A 90 8.54 9.40 49.65
CA ARG A 90 7.14 9.83 49.74
C ARG A 90 6.94 11.27 49.28
N VAL A 91 8.04 12.03 49.14
CA VAL A 91 8.05 13.43 48.75
C VAL A 91 8.91 13.60 47.50
N ALA A 92 8.41 14.35 46.51
CA ALA A 92 9.19 14.73 45.34
C ALA A 92 9.23 16.25 45.13
N VAL A 93 10.40 16.79 44.78
CA VAL A 93 10.57 18.13 44.22
C VAL A 93 10.65 17.98 42.70
N PHE A 94 9.84 18.74 41.97
CA PHE A 94 9.82 18.62 40.52
C PHE A 94 9.70 19.95 39.79
N THR A 95 10.34 20.01 38.63
CA THR A 95 10.36 21.17 37.73
C THR A 95 10.21 20.72 36.27
N ALA A 96 9.89 21.66 35.38
CA ALA A 96 9.83 21.41 33.94
C ALA A 96 10.59 22.48 33.16
N ILE A 97 11.49 22.06 32.28
CA ILE A 97 12.29 22.94 31.43
C ILE A 97 12.13 22.47 29.99
N THR A 98 11.53 23.32 29.14
CA THR A 98 11.23 23.00 27.75
C THR A 98 11.77 24.05 26.79
N GLY A 99 12.23 23.65 25.60
CA GLY A 99 12.66 24.59 24.54
C GLY A 99 13.86 25.49 24.89
N GLY A 100 14.66 25.10 25.89
CA GLY A 100 15.89 25.82 26.29
C GLY A 100 15.68 27.18 26.95
N TYR A 101 14.51 27.43 27.55
CA TYR A 101 14.13 28.74 28.10
C TYR A 101 14.85 29.13 29.41
N ASP A 102 15.08 28.14 30.29
CA ASP A 102 15.71 28.31 31.60
C ASP A 102 16.80 27.24 31.81
N PRO A 103 17.89 27.54 32.55
CA PRO A 103 18.87 26.53 32.96
C PRO A 103 18.32 25.64 34.08
N LEU A 104 18.83 24.40 34.23
CA LEU A 104 18.55 23.59 35.41
C LEU A 104 19.34 24.13 36.62
N ILE A 105 18.63 24.39 37.71
CA ILE A 105 19.16 24.95 38.95
C ILE A 105 19.12 23.89 40.06
N GLU A 106 20.29 23.60 40.65
CA GLU A 106 20.41 22.69 41.79
C GLU A 106 19.95 23.37 43.10
N PRO A 107 19.32 22.64 44.04
CA PRO A 107 18.95 23.18 45.35
C PRO A 107 20.19 23.42 46.23
N GLU A 108 20.12 24.38 47.15
CA GLU A 108 21.21 24.69 48.10
C GLU A 108 21.56 23.50 49.02
N GLU A 109 20.56 22.69 49.36
CA GLU A 109 20.71 21.48 50.19
C GLU A 109 19.85 20.35 49.59
N VAL A 110 20.31 19.11 49.70
CA VAL A 110 19.60 17.93 49.16
C VAL A 110 19.08 17.11 50.34
N VAL A 111 17.76 16.91 50.41
CA VAL A 111 17.13 16.03 51.38
C VAL A 111 17.15 14.62 50.81
N PHE A 112 17.95 13.73 51.41
CA PHE A 112 18.22 12.42 50.84
C PHE A 112 16.95 11.57 50.73
N GLU A 113 15.97 11.76 51.60
CA GLU A 113 14.67 11.10 51.65
C GLU A 113 13.68 11.54 50.55
N TRP A 114 14.00 12.60 49.81
CA TRP A 114 13.13 13.17 48.76
C TRP A 114 13.67 12.90 47.37
N ASP A 115 12.79 12.74 46.39
CA ASP A 115 13.19 12.62 44.99
C ASP A 115 13.16 13.97 44.28
N TYR A 116 14.16 14.24 43.44
CA TYR A 116 14.22 15.42 42.59
C TYR A 116 13.97 14.99 41.15
N ILE A 117 13.02 15.62 40.45
CA ILE A 117 12.53 15.18 39.14
C ILE A 117 12.49 16.35 38.15
N LEU A 118 13.20 16.19 37.03
CA LEU A 118 13.19 17.15 35.92
C LEU A 118 12.37 16.58 34.77
N PHE A 119 11.34 17.31 34.35
CA PHE A 119 10.63 17.05 33.12
C PHE A 119 11.18 17.93 31.99
N THR A 120 11.75 17.35 30.94
CA THR A 120 12.34 18.13 29.83
C THR A 120 12.23 17.40 28.49
N ASP A 121 12.24 18.18 27.40
CA ASP A 121 12.35 17.76 26.00
C ASP A 121 13.81 17.72 25.50
N GLY A 122 14.79 18.04 26.36
CA GLY A 122 16.22 17.97 26.07
C GLY A 122 16.96 16.87 26.83
N SER A 123 18.27 16.73 26.57
CA SER A 123 19.15 15.78 27.28
C SER A 123 20.07 16.49 28.27
N VAL A 124 20.08 16.08 29.54
CA VAL A 124 20.98 16.59 30.59
C VAL A 124 22.36 15.93 30.47
N GLN A 125 23.44 16.72 30.36
CA GLN A 125 24.80 16.20 30.13
C GLN A 125 25.74 16.23 31.34
N SER A 126 25.28 16.71 32.50
CA SER A 126 26.09 16.79 33.72
C SER A 126 25.43 16.06 34.88
N GLU A 127 26.24 15.59 35.83
CA GLU A 127 25.77 14.93 37.05
C GLU A 127 24.85 15.90 37.84
N THR A 128 23.66 15.43 38.18
CA THR A 128 22.59 16.19 38.85
C THR A 128 21.84 15.29 39.84
N VAL A 129 21.19 15.87 40.85
CA VAL A 129 20.24 15.12 41.70
C VAL A 129 18.89 14.85 41.01
N TYR A 130 18.59 15.58 39.93
CA TYR A 130 17.33 15.45 39.22
C TYR A 130 17.27 14.21 38.32
N GLU A 131 16.29 13.35 38.56
CA GLU A 131 15.91 12.30 37.61
C GLU A 131 15.18 12.92 36.42
N THR A 132 15.72 12.71 35.23
CA THR A 132 15.11 13.22 34.00
C THR A 132 13.96 12.31 33.56
N ARG A 133 12.77 12.88 33.38
CA ARG A 133 11.57 12.22 32.84
C ARG A 133 11.10 12.94 31.59
N SER A 134 10.63 12.17 30.61
CA SER A 134 9.98 12.72 29.41
C SER A 134 8.63 13.33 29.78
N ILE A 135 8.24 14.42 29.12
CA ILE A 135 6.93 15.04 29.31
C ILE A 135 5.89 14.29 28.48
N PRO A 136 4.87 13.63 29.07
CA PRO A 136 3.87 12.87 28.34
C PRO A 136 2.72 13.76 27.85
N PHE A 137 3.05 14.97 27.40
CA PHE A 137 2.12 15.97 26.89
C PHE A 137 2.85 16.88 25.91
N GLU A 138 2.23 17.05 24.76
CA GLU A 138 2.82 17.77 23.64
C GLU A 138 1.85 18.87 23.22
N ASP A 139 2.35 20.09 23.20
CA ASP A 139 1.66 21.30 22.79
C ASP A 139 2.68 22.14 22.00
N GLU A 140 2.22 22.88 20.99
CA GLU A 140 3.12 23.73 20.18
C GLU A 140 3.74 24.86 21.01
N ASP A 141 3.08 25.21 22.12
CA ASP A 141 3.55 26.19 23.05
C ASP A 141 4.34 25.53 24.19
N PRO A 142 5.69 25.70 24.24
CA PRO A 142 6.50 25.11 25.31
C PRO A 142 6.07 25.59 26.70
N VAL A 143 5.46 26.77 26.81
CA VAL A 143 4.90 27.24 28.08
C VAL A 143 3.73 26.35 28.50
N ARG A 144 2.84 25.95 27.59
CA ARG A 144 1.74 25.01 27.89
C ARG A 144 2.26 23.62 28.23
N VAL A 145 3.34 23.17 27.59
CA VAL A 145 4.01 21.91 27.92
C VAL A 145 4.55 21.93 29.35
N ALA A 146 5.31 22.97 29.73
CA ALA A 146 5.79 23.13 31.10
C ALA A 146 4.64 23.28 32.12
N ARG A 147 3.56 23.97 31.74
CA ARG A 147 2.36 24.11 32.60
C ARG A 147 1.56 22.81 32.73
N PHE A 148 1.56 21.93 31.74
CA PHE A 148 0.96 20.60 31.91
C PHE A 148 1.65 19.84 33.03
N VAL A 149 2.99 19.86 33.07
CA VAL A 149 3.76 19.21 34.14
C VAL A 149 3.36 19.78 35.50
N LYS A 150 3.41 21.11 35.62
CA LYS A 150 3.03 21.85 36.82
C LYS A 150 1.63 21.52 37.31
N LEU A 151 0.65 21.46 36.41
CA LEU A 151 -0.77 21.36 36.77
C LEU A 151 -1.24 19.91 36.95
N ASN A 152 -0.52 18.91 36.43
CA ASN A 152 -0.94 17.51 36.46
C ASN A 152 0.01 16.57 37.24
N PRO A 153 0.51 16.93 38.44
CA PRO A 153 1.40 16.03 39.18
C PRO A 153 0.70 14.75 39.64
N HIS A 154 -0.61 14.78 39.85
CA HIS A 154 -1.40 13.60 40.21
C HIS A 154 -1.38 12.52 39.11
N PHE A 155 -1.18 12.92 37.85
CA PHE A 155 -1.03 12.01 36.72
C PHE A 155 0.42 11.60 36.49
N LEU A 156 1.36 12.52 36.73
CA LEU A 156 2.78 12.37 36.39
C LEU A 156 3.62 11.71 37.49
N LEU A 157 3.23 11.94 38.74
CA LEU A 157 3.94 11.57 39.95
C LEU A 157 3.00 10.83 40.93
N PRO A 158 2.18 9.85 40.48
CA PRO A 158 1.21 9.17 41.35
C PRO A 158 1.87 8.34 42.47
N GLU A 159 3.16 8.06 42.36
CA GLU A 159 3.93 7.28 43.32
C GLU A 159 4.36 8.05 44.57
N TYR A 160 4.22 9.39 44.57
CA TYR A 160 4.55 10.24 45.71
C TYR A 160 3.28 10.69 46.44
N ASP A 161 3.37 10.87 47.76
CA ASP A 161 2.26 11.39 48.56
C ASP A 161 2.19 12.91 48.52
N TYR A 162 3.37 13.54 48.53
CA TYR A 162 3.52 14.99 48.48
C TYR A 162 4.48 15.38 47.35
N VAL A 163 4.13 16.45 46.64
CA VAL A 163 4.98 17.03 45.60
C VAL A 163 5.15 18.52 45.81
N LEU A 164 6.38 18.99 45.64
CA LEU A 164 6.74 20.41 45.61
C LEU A 164 7.06 20.80 44.17
N TRP A 165 6.17 21.57 43.56
CA TRP A 165 6.45 22.19 42.26
C TRP A 165 7.36 23.40 42.44
N VAL A 166 8.33 23.55 41.53
CA VAL A 166 9.26 24.67 41.46
C VAL A 166 9.41 25.13 40.00
N ASP A 167 9.10 26.38 39.67
CA ASP A 167 9.36 26.96 38.33
C ASP A 167 10.90 26.93 38.06
N GLY A 168 11.32 26.70 36.80
CA GLY A 168 12.73 26.43 36.46
C GLY A 168 13.72 27.56 36.74
N ASN A 169 13.25 28.77 37.05
CA ASN A 169 14.06 29.92 37.42
C ASN A 169 14.12 30.18 38.95
N VAL A 170 13.64 29.25 39.78
CA VAL A 170 13.64 29.37 41.24
C VAL A 170 14.78 28.56 41.85
N PHE A 171 15.54 29.18 42.76
CA PHE A 171 16.57 28.53 43.56
C PHE A 171 16.08 28.27 44.97
N LEU A 172 16.04 27.00 45.38
CA LEU A 172 15.61 26.57 46.71
C LEU A 172 16.75 26.75 47.73
N ARG A 173 16.45 27.41 48.85
CA ARG A 173 17.34 27.52 50.00
C ARG A 173 16.99 26.52 51.08
N LYS A 174 17.91 26.28 52.01
CA LYS A 174 17.72 25.36 53.15
C LYS A 174 16.39 25.55 53.91
N GLY A 175 15.93 26.79 54.10
CA GLY A 175 14.72 27.07 54.89
C GLY A 175 13.44 26.45 54.33
N ILE A 176 13.33 26.20 53.02
CA ILE A 176 12.12 25.62 52.43
C ILE A 176 11.86 24.18 52.90
N HIS A 177 12.92 23.44 53.25
CA HIS A 177 12.80 22.05 53.68
C HIS A 177 12.03 21.94 55.00
N GLU A 178 12.37 22.77 55.97
CA GLU A 178 11.73 22.81 57.29
C GLU A 178 10.25 23.21 57.17
N GLU A 179 9.94 24.15 56.27
CA GLU A 179 8.59 24.62 56.01
C GLU A 179 7.71 23.52 55.40
N VAL A 180 8.23 22.81 54.38
CA VAL A 180 7.53 21.69 53.74
C VAL A 180 7.29 20.56 54.73
N ILE A 181 8.29 20.19 55.54
CA ILE A 181 8.16 19.15 56.57
C ILE A 181 7.07 19.53 57.58
N ARG A 182 7.01 20.80 58.00
CA ARG A 182 5.99 21.29 58.94
C ARG A 182 4.58 21.18 58.37
N HIS A 183 4.38 21.58 57.12
CA HIS A 183 3.07 21.47 56.46
C HIS A 183 2.65 20.02 56.20
N ILE A 184 3.60 19.13 55.86
CA ILE A 184 3.34 17.69 55.74
C ILE A 184 2.93 17.11 57.10
N HIS A 185 3.62 17.48 58.18
CA HIS A 185 3.25 17.07 59.55
C HIS A 185 1.85 17.52 59.93
N ASN A 186 1.47 18.75 59.56
CA ASN A 186 0.13 19.30 59.78
C ASN A 186 -0.94 18.74 58.83
N GLN A 187 -0.58 17.80 57.95
CA GLN A 187 -1.47 17.17 56.96
C GLN A 187 -2.16 18.17 56.03
N GLU A 188 -1.46 19.26 55.72
CA GLU A 188 -1.95 20.25 54.77
C GLU A 188 -2.12 19.64 53.39
N ARG A 189 -3.20 20.00 52.69
CA ARG A 189 -3.54 19.40 51.38
C ARG A 189 -2.86 20.11 50.24
N ALA A 190 -2.87 21.44 50.28
CA ALA A 190 -2.17 22.28 49.34
C ALA A 190 -1.69 23.56 50.03
N VAL A 191 -0.46 23.96 49.75
CA VAL A 191 0.15 25.17 50.28
C VAL A 191 0.60 26.03 49.12
N PHE A 192 0.15 27.29 49.11
CA PHE A 192 0.43 28.27 48.07
C PHE A 192 1.13 29.48 48.64
N ARG A 193 1.68 30.32 47.77
CA ARG A 193 2.33 31.56 48.16
C ARG A 193 1.47 32.75 47.80
N LYS A 194 1.35 33.72 48.71
CA LYS A 194 0.62 34.96 48.41
C LYS A 194 1.39 35.75 47.36
N HIS A 195 0.65 36.34 46.42
CA HIS A 195 1.23 37.21 45.43
C HIS A 195 1.68 38.52 46.10
N PRO A 196 2.94 39.00 45.88
CA PRO A 196 3.47 40.18 46.58
C PRO A 196 2.80 41.51 46.18
N ASP A 197 2.54 41.73 44.87
CA ASP A 197 2.08 43.04 44.37
C ASP A 197 0.63 43.10 43.89
N ARG A 198 -0.03 41.95 43.72
CA ARG A 198 -1.31 41.83 43.03
C ARG A 198 -2.28 41.11 43.95
N ASP A 199 -3.45 41.68 44.12
CA ASP A 199 -4.50 41.17 45.00
C ASP A 199 -5.63 40.48 44.25
N SER A 200 -5.58 40.48 42.90
CA SER A 200 -6.69 40.05 42.06
C SER A 200 -6.32 39.52 40.69
N VAL A 201 -7.18 38.63 40.18
CA VAL A 201 -7.08 38.10 38.81
C VAL A 201 -7.22 39.23 37.79
N TYR A 202 -8.01 40.26 38.11
CA TYR A 202 -8.20 41.45 37.29
C TYR A 202 -6.90 42.24 37.13
N GLN A 203 -6.16 42.46 38.22
CA GLN A 203 -4.83 43.11 38.18
C GLN A 203 -3.79 42.24 37.46
N GLU A 204 -3.84 40.91 37.62
CA GLU A 204 -2.96 40.00 36.90
C GLU A 204 -3.16 40.08 35.39
N ILE A 205 -4.40 40.10 34.90
CA ILE A 205 -4.70 40.22 33.46
C ILE A 205 -4.18 41.54 32.92
N TYR A 206 -4.44 42.65 33.60
CA TYR A 206 -3.94 43.95 33.17
C TYR A 206 -2.40 43.96 33.05
N LYS A 207 -1.71 43.38 34.03
CA LYS A 207 -0.25 43.30 33.99
C LYS A 207 0.26 42.33 32.93
N CYS A 208 -0.44 41.21 32.69
CA CYS A 208 -0.12 40.28 31.60
C CYS A 208 -0.33 40.91 30.23
N GLN A 209 -1.34 41.78 30.09
CA GLN A 209 -1.59 42.56 28.87
C GLN A 209 -0.48 43.58 28.62
N GLU A 210 -0.11 44.35 29.63
CA GLU A 210 1.00 45.30 29.59
C GLU A 210 2.31 44.62 29.15
N LEU A 211 2.59 43.45 29.72
CA LEU A 211 3.81 42.67 29.47
C LEU A 211 3.70 41.73 28.25
N LYS A 212 2.60 41.77 27.49
CA LYS A 212 2.34 40.94 26.29
C LYS A 212 2.60 39.44 26.51
N LYS A 213 2.20 38.89 27.66
CA LYS A 213 2.52 37.51 28.07
C LYS A 213 1.70 36.44 27.32
N ASP A 214 0.51 36.79 26.84
CA ASP A 214 -0.35 35.88 26.07
C ASP A 214 -1.34 36.67 25.18
N ASP A 215 -2.17 35.96 24.40
CA ASP A 215 -3.22 36.55 23.57
C ASP A 215 -4.26 37.32 24.41
N PHE A 216 -4.49 38.57 24.03
CA PHE A 216 -5.39 39.47 24.77
C PHE A 216 -6.86 39.08 24.64
N GLY A 217 -7.27 38.51 23.50
CA GLY A 217 -8.63 38.02 23.28
C GLY A 217 -8.95 36.87 24.23
N LEU A 218 -8.08 35.86 24.25
CA LEU A 218 -8.22 34.67 25.12
C LEU A 218 -8.26 35.03 26.61
N MET A 219 -7.39 35.94 27.07
CA MET A 219 -7.40 36.40 28.46
C MET A 219 -8.70 37.13 28.82
N ASN A 220 -9.22 37.98 27.92
CA ASN A 220 -10.48 38.71 28.15
C ASN A 220 -11.71 37.79 28.09
N ASP A 221 -11.70 36.78 27.21
CA ASP A 221 -12.74 35.75 27.13
C ASP A 221 -12.80 34.92 28.41
N GLN A 222 -11.64 34.51 28.94
CA GLN A 222 -11.55 33.81 30.21
C GLN A 222 -12.09 34.65 31.37
N LEU A 223 -11.79 35.96 31.38
CA LEU A 223 -12.32 36.87 32.38
C LEU A 223 -13.84 37.03 32.31
N ARG A 224 -14.40 37.18 31.10
CA ARG A 224 -15.86 37.22 30.89
C ARG A 224 -16.54 35.97 31.43
N ARG A 225 -15.97 34.78 31.17
CA ARG A 225 -16.49 33.51 31.71
C ARG A 225 -16.53 33.49 33.24
N TYR A 226 -15.54 34.10 33.90
CA TYR A 226 -15.53 34.18 35.36
C TYR A 226 -16.58 35.18 35.89
N GLN A 227 -16.75 36.31 35.20
CA GLN A 227 -17.78 37.30 35.52
C GLN A 227 -19.19 36.74 35.35
N GLU A 228 -19.47 36.05 34.25
CA GLU A 228 -20.77 35.41 33.97
C GLU A 228 -21.15 34.35 35.01
N LYS A 229 -20.14 33.67 35.58
CA LYS A 229 -20.33 32.69 36.65
C LYS A 229 -20.44 33.31 38.04
N ASN A 230 -20.50 34.64 38.15
CA ASN A 230 -20.52 35.39 39.41
C ASN A 230 -19.39 34.97 40.36
N TYR A 231 -18.20 34.68 39.82
CA TYR A 231 -17.05 34.30 40.64
C TYR A 231 -16.68 35.43 41.60
N SER A 232 -16.93 35.24 42.91
CA SER A 232 -16.50 36.16 43.95
C SER A 232 -15.08 35.82 44.33
N GLN A 233 -14.16 36.71 44.00
CA GLN A 233 -12.75 36.46 44.22
C GLN A 233 -12.42 36.29 45.72
N SER A 234 -11.63 35.26 46.05
CA SER A 234 -10.99 35.11 47.37
C SER A 234 -10.20 36.37 47.74
N SER A 235 -10.11 36.67 49.04
CA SER A 235 -9.35 37.79 49.61
C SER A 235 -7.82 37.67 49.45
N VAL A 236 -7.34 36.51 48.99
CA VAL A 236 -5.92 36.22 48.80
C VAL A 236 -5.67 35.74 47.37
N PHE A 237 -4.72 36.38 46.68
CA PHE A 237 -4.27 36.03 45.33
C PHE A 237 -2.91 35.31 45.40
N PHE A 238 -2.70 34.25 44.62
CA PHE A 238 -1.56 33.33 44.81
C PHE A 238 -0.58 33.35 43.68
N GLU A 239 0.71 33.53 43.95
CA GLU A 239 1.78 33.22 43.01
C GLU A 239 1.98 31.70 42.90
N THR A 240 2.33 31.22 41.70
CA THR A 240 2.30 29.79 41.37
C THR A 240 3.69 29.19 41.17
N ASN A 241 4.76 29.95 41.42
CA ASN A 241 6.14 29.52 41.19
C ASN A 241 6.61 28.39 42.14
N VAL A 242 6.07 28.32 43.36
CA VAL A 242 6.33 27.24 44.33
C VAL A 242 5.01 26.77 44.94
N ILE A 243 4.72 25.46 44.84
CA ILE A 243 3.44 24.89 45.30
C ILE A 243 3.66 23.51 45.91
N LEU A 244 3.28 23.33 47.17
CA LEU A 244 3.24 22.02 47.83
C LEU A 244 1.84 21.42 47.71
N ARG A 245 1.73 20.18 47.27
CA ARG A 245 0.44 19.48 47.08
C ARG A 245 0.52 18.04 47.55
N LYS A 246 -0.56 17.55 48.16
CA LYS A 246 -0.76 16.13 48.45
C LYS A 246 -1.39 15.44 47.22
N THR A 247 -0.60 14.73 46.44
CA THR A 247 -0.98 14.15 45.13
C THR A 247 -2.07 13.11 45.21
N THR A 248 -2.22 12.44 46.34
CA THR A 248 -3.24 11.40 46.57
C THR A 248 -4.57 11.95 47.10
N ASP A 249 -4.66 13.24 47.45
CA ASP A 249 -5.89 13.83 47.99
C ASP A 249 -6.91 14.10 46.86
N PRO A 250 -8.15 13.56 46.94
CA PRO A 250 -9.15 13.76 45.89
C PRO A 250 -9.50 15.23 45.64
N GLY A 251 -9.46 16.08 46.67
CA GLY A 251 -9.69 17.52 46.53
C GLY A 251 -8.58 18.20 45.72
N VAL A 252 -7.33 17.77 45.94
CA VAL A 252 -6.16 18.26 45.18
C VAL A 252 -6.21 17.76 43.74
N ILE A 253 -6.65 16.53 43.48
CA ILE A 253 -6.86 15.99 42.13
C ILE A 253 -7.93 16.82 41.40
N ASN A 254 -9.10 17.03 42.02
CA ASN A 254 -10.18 17.83 41.45
C ASN A 254 -9.74 19.28 41.17
N PHE A 255 -8.97 19.88 42.08
CA PHE A 255 -8.37 21.19 41.88
C PHE A 255 -7.44 21.21 40.66
N ASN A 256 -6.50 20.25 40.57
CA ASN A 256 -5.55 20.16 39.47
C ASN A 256 -6.25 19.97 38.12
N GLU A 257 -7.28 19.11 38.05
CA GLU A 257 -8.08 18.91 36.84
C GLU A 257 -8.87 20.15 36.45
N ALA A 258 -9.48 20.85 37.43
CA ALA A 258 -10.18 22.10 37.21
C ALA A 258 -9.22 23.19 36.70
N TRP A 259 -8.03 23.28 37.29
CA TRP A 259 -7.01 24.24 36.90
C TRP A 259 -6.49 23.97 35.49
N TRP A 260 -6.20 22.70 35.18
CA TRP A 260 -5.79 22.28 33.84
C TRP A 260 -6.87 22.51 32.79
N ARG A 261 -8.14 22.25 33.14
CA ARG A 261 -9.28 22.57 32.26
C ARG A 261 -9.35 24.06 31.94
N GLU A 262 -9.17 24.95 32.92
CA GLU A 262 -9.19 26.39 32.65
C GLU A 262 -8.01 26.85 31.80
N LEU A 263 -6.82 26.26 31.97
CA LEU A 263 -5.66 26.56 31.13
C LEU A 263 -5.89 26.07 29.69
N ARG A 264 -6.51 24.90 29.48
CA ARG A 264 -6.88 24.39 28.14
C ARG A 264 -7.94 25.24 27.44
N LEU A 265 -8.90 25.78 28.18
CA LEU A 265 -10.01 26.58 27.64
C LEU A 265 -9.71 28.08 27.60
N GLY A 266 -8.53 28.51 28.04
CA GLY A 266 -8.20 29.91 28.25
C GLY A 266 -6.73 30.21 28.02
N SER A 267 -6.25 31.28 28.66
CA SER A 267 -4.87 31.72 28.58
C SER A 267 -3.90 30.65 29.10
N ARG A 268 -2.72 30.60 28.50
CA ARG A 268 -1.58 29.78 28.97
C ARG A 268 -1.01 30.27 30.31
N ARG A 269 -1.45 31.43 30.79
CA ARG A 269 -1.03 32.00 32.08
C ARG A 269 -1.82 31.34 33.23
N ASP A 270 -1.21 30.33 33.82
CA ASP A 270 -1.71 29.56 34.97
C ASP A 270 -2.13 30.42 36.18
N GLN A 271 -1.44 31.53 36.39
CA GLN A 271 -1.76 32.54 37.40
C GLN A 271 -3.18 33.14 37.27
N LEU A 272 -3.77 33.13 36.06
CA LEU A 272 -5.12 33.64 35.81
C LEU A 272 -6.22 32.69 36.26
N SER A 273 -5.92 31.41 36.39
CA SER A 273 -6.91 30.37 36.64
C SER A 273 -6.79 29.71 38.01
N VAL A 274 -5.67 29.91 38.73
CA VAL A 274 -5.41 29.23 40.02
C VAL A 274 -6.47 29.53 41.07
N ASN A 275 -6.80 30.80 41.27
CA ASN A 275 -7.78 31.22 42.27
C ASN A 275 -9.20 30.72 41.93
N TYR A 276 -9.58 30.76 40.66
CA TYR A 276 -10.86 30.23 40.20
C TYR A 276 -10.93 28.71 40.33
N ALA A 277 -9.84 27.99 40.05
CA ALA A 277 -9.76 26.55 40.22
C ALA A 277 -9.85 26.14 41.70
N LEU A 278 -9.24 26.91 42.61
CA LEU A 278 -9.37 26.68 44.06
C LEU A 278 -10.82 26.84 44.53
N ASP A 279 -11.48 27.93 44.13
CA ASP A 279 -12.86 28.20 44.49
C ASP A 279 -13.83 27.15 43.92
N SER A 280 -13.71 26.84 42.62
CA SER A 280 -14.58 25.87 41.95
C SER A 280 -14.38 24.43 42.42
N SER A 281 -13.21 24.08 42.94
CA SER A 281 -12.95 22.75 43.53
C SER A 281 -13.30 22.68 45.02
N GLY A 282 -13.48 23.81 45.69
CA GLY A 282 -13.70 23.88 47.14
C GLY A 282 -12.50 23.40 47.97
N LEU A 283 -11.29 23.37 47.39
CA LEU A 283 -10.08 22.90 48.07
C LEU A 283 -9.66 23.88 49.16
N ARG A 284 -9.57 23.39 50.40
CA ARG A 284 -8.92 24.14 51.49
C ARG A 284 -7.42 24.14 51.30
N TYR A 285 -6.81 25.29 51.52
CA TYR A 285 -5.39 25.52 51.34
C TYR A 285 -4.80 26.28 52.53
N SER A 286 -3.47 26.20 52.66
CA SER A 286 -2.66 27.01 53.56
C SER A 286 -1.68 27.88 52.78
N VAL A 287 -1.00 28.79 53.46
CA VAL A 287 0.01 29.67 52.87
C VAL A 287 1.35 29.48 53.56
N PHE A 288 2.43 29.60 52.81
CA PHE A 288 3.79 29.62 53.37
C PHE A 288 3.97 30.85 54.28
N ASP A 289 4.66 30.68 55.41
CA ASP A 289 4.92 31.74 56.40
C ASP A 289 6.18 32.54 56.00
N GLU A 290 6.00 33.74 55.46
CA GLU A 290 7.08 34.48 54.82
C GLU A 290 7.08 35.94 55.22
N GLU A 291 8.06 36.32 56.05
CA GLU A 291 8.24 37.68 56.55
C GLU A 291 8.96 38.62 55.56
N CYS A 292 9.51 38.08 54.45
CA CYS A 292 10.31 38.83 53.48
C CYS A 292 9.77 38.72 52.04
N ASP A 293 10.02 39.76 51.24
CA ASP A 293 9.67 39.81 49.82
C ASP A 293 10.28 38.63 49.04
N ILE A 294 9.47 37.98 48.20
CA ILE A 294 9.83 36.84 47.35
C ILE A 294 10.91 37.17 46.31
N ARG A 295 11.02 38.45 45.93
CA ARG A 295 12.04 38.91 44.97
C ARG A 295 13.31 39.41 45.67
N SER A 296 13.34 39.39 47.00
CA SER A 296 14.55 39.69 47.76
C SER A 296 15.52 38.51 47.72
N ILE A 297 16.80 38.80 47.49
CA ILE A 297 17.88 37.81 47.56
C ILE A 297 18.06 37.25 48.99
N ASP A 298 17.60 38.00 50.00
CA ASP A 298 17.67 37.67 51.43
C ASP A 298 16.53 36.75 51.89
N ASN A 299 15.64 36.33 50.99
CA ASN A 299 14.55 35.42 51.34
C ASN A 299 15.12 34.06 51.80
N PRO A 300 14.74 33.57 53.00
CA PRO A 300 15.34 32.36 53.59
C PRO A 300 14.84 31.05 52.99
N LEU A 301 13.75 31.07 52.21
CA LEU A 301 13.14 29.88 51.62
C LEU A 301 13.60 29.65 50.18
N TYR A 302 13.58 30.69 49.34
CA TYR A 302 13.99 30.60 47.93
C TYR A 302 14.10 31.99 47.29
N PHE A 303 14.79 32.07 46.15
CA PHE A 303 14.94 33.30 45.35
C PHE A 303 14.68 33.03 43.85
N ILE A 304 14.23 34.05 43.10
CA ILE A 304 13.79 33.95 41.71
C ILE A 304 14.77 34.67 40.76
N PHE A 305 15.27 33.97 39.74
CA PHE A 305 16.08 34.55 38.67
C PHE A 305 15.25 35.08 37.50
N SER A 306 15.82 36.01 36.70
CA SER A 306 15.22 36.45 35.45
C SER A 306 15.36 35.38 34.36
N HIS A 307 14.26 35.03 33.68
CA HIS A 307 14.28 34.12 32.53
C HIS A 307 15.25 34.60 31.43
N ASN A 308 15.98 33.65 30.81
CA ASN A 308 16.73 33.82 29.57
C ASN A 308 18.00 34.72 29.56
N ASN A 309 18.62 35.04 30.71
CA ASN A 309 19.85 35.83 30.73
C ASN A 309 21.14 34.98 30.78
N ASN A 310 21.85 34.94 29.66
CA ASN A 310 23.24 34.46 29.54
C ASN A 310 24.29 35.37 30.23
N LYS A 311 23.87 36.28 31.12
CA LYS A 311 24.76 37.14 31.91
C LYS A 311 24.65 36.80 33.40
N THR A 312 25.47 35.85 33.84
CA THR A 312 25.94 35.73 35.23
C THR A 312 26.80 36.94 35.57
N LYS A 313 26.21 37.96 36.19
CA LYS A 313 26.90 38.96 37.04
C LYS A 313 25.87 39.90 37.69
N ALA A 314 25.11 39.36 38.62
CA ALA A 314 24.55 40.12 39.73
C ALA A 314 24.68 39.22 40.96
N ASP A 315 25.43 39.68 41.95
CA ASP A 315 25.31 39.28 43.37
C ASP A 315 25.95 37.98 43.85
N GLY A 316 27.09 37.56 43.27
CA GLY A 316 28.06 36.70 43.98
C GLY A 316 27.67 35.24 44.25
N ILE A 317 26.44 34.82 43.93
CA ILE A 317 25.98 33.42 44.02
C ILE A 317 26.14 32.77 42.63
N VAL A 318 27.10 31.86 42.50
CA VAL A 318 27.33 31.11 41.25
C VAL A 318 26.45 29.86 41.27
N ALA A 319 25.27 29.90 40.65
CA ALA A 319 24.53 28.68 40.34
C ALA A 319 25.34 27.85 39.33
N ALA A 320 25.63 26.59 39.65
CA ALA A 320 26.27 25.67 38.72
C ALA A 320 25.36 25.46 37.50
N LYS A 321 25.82 25.83 36.30
CA LYS A 321 25.07 25.61 35.05
C LYS A 321 25.16 24.14 34.64
N THR A 322 24.03 23.45 34.71
CA THR A 322 23.79 22.11 34.13
C THR A 322 23.34 22.31 32.67
N ASN A 323 24.13 21.87 31.68
CA ASN A 323 23.82 22.10 30.25
C ASN A 323 22.80 21.05 29.75
N ILE A 324 21.60 21.51 29.35
CA ILE A 324 20.62 20.73 28.60
C ILE A 324 20.88 20.95 27.10
N HIS A 325 21.16 19.89 26.35
CA HIS A 325 21.37 19.94 24.90
C HIS A 325 20.05 19.67 24.15
N PHE A 326 19.77 20.52 23.17
CA PHE A 326 18.65 20.36 22.22
C PHE A 326 19.24 20.03 20.84
N ASP A 327 18.79 18.93 20.22
CA ASP A 327 19.34 18.42 18.95
C ASP A 327 18.86 19.29 17.76
N SER A 328 19.79 19.83 17.00
CA SER A 328 19.57 20.71 15.84
C SER A 328 19.81 20.01 14.48
N SER A 329 19.83 18.68 14.43
CA SER A 329 20.19 17.94 13.21
C SER A 329 19.04 17.15 12.57
N ARG A 330 18.13 17.86 11.88
CA ARG A 330 17.29 17.28 10.80
C ARG A 330 17.20 18.24 9.61
N ALA A 331 18.19 18.17 8.74
CA ALA A 331 18.07 18.62 7.36
C ALA A 331 18.54 17.47 6.45
N GLU A 332 17.75 17.23 5.41
CA GLU A 332 17.99 16.27 4.30
C GLU A 332 17.63 14.80 4.59
N ARG A 333 16.33 14.50 4.51
CA ARG A 333 15.86 13.24 3.91
C ARG A 333 15.10 13.57 2.62
N PRO A 334 15.30 12.85 1.50
CA PRO A 334 14.43 12.97 0.35
C PRO A 334 13.05 12.40 0.72
N PHE A 335 12.09 13.28 0.99
CA PHE A 335 10.69 12.90 1.14
C PHE A 335 10.19 12.35 -0.21
N ARG A 336 10.09 11.02 -0.32
CA ARG A 336 9.29 10.38 -1.37
C ARG A 336 7.82 10.51 -0.98
N TYR A 337 7.13 11.48 -1.55
CA TYR A 337 5.68 11.58 -1.41
C TYR A 337 5.01 10.42 -2.18
N CYS A 338 4.29 9.54 -1.48
CA CYS A 338 3.41 8.53 -2.10
C CYS A 338 2.04 9.16 -2.32
N THR A 339 1.69 9.44 -3.57
CA THR A 339 0.69 10.50 -3.88
C THR A 339 -0.38 10.08 -4.84
N GLU A 340 -0.58 8.79 -4.81
CA GLU A 340 -1.29 8.02 -5.79
C GLU A 340 -2.76 8.37 -5.91
N ASN A 341 -3.37 9.00 -4.92
CA ASN A 341 -4.79 9.34 -5.03
C ASN A 341 -5.19 10.54 -4.15
N VAL A 342 -5.23 11.71 -4.76
CA VAL A 342 -6.46 12.48 -4.60
C VAL A 342 -7.51 11.78 -5.44
N GLU A 343 -8.68 11.47 -4.91
CA GLU A 343 -9.73 10.80 -5.69
C GLU A 343 -10.04 11.61 -6.97
N PRO A 344 -9.72 11.10 -8.17
CA PRO A 344 -10.01 11.84 -9.40
C PRO A 344 -11.49 11.76 -9.78
N PHE A 345 -12.35 11.15 -8.95
CA PHE A 345 -13.74 10.85 -9.28
C PHE A 345 -14.68 12.06 -9.14
N SER A 346 -14.25 13.13 -8.45
CA SER A 346 -14.95 14.43 -8.43
C SER A 346 -14.47 15.39 -9.52
N LEU A 347 -13.32 15.11 -10.17
CA LEU A 347 -12.73 16.01 -11.16
C LEU A 347 -13.38 15.82 -12.54
N PRO A 348 -13.66 16.91 -13.28
CA PRO A 348 -14.00 16.83 -14.70
C PRO A 348 -12.94 16.03 -15.45
N PHE A 349 -13.38 15.13 -16.34
CA PHE A 349 -12.47 14.20 -17.03
C PHE A 349 -11.32 14.90 -17.76
N LYS A 350 -11.55 16.12 -18.27
CA LYS A 350 -10.51 16.95 -18.88
C LYS A 350 -9.26 17.08 -18.00
N TYR A 351 -9.43 17.36 -16.71
CA TYR A 351 -8.32 17.52 -15.75
C TYR A 351 -7.74 16.17 -15.34
N LYS A 352 -8.62 15.20 -15.05
CA LYS A 352 -8.23 13.81 -14.77
C LYS A 352 -7.36 13.21 -15.88
N ALA A 353 -7.60 13.59 -17.14
CA ALA A 353 -6.83 13.09 -18.27
C ALA A 353 -5.32 13.41 -18.14
N TRP A 354 -4.93 14.62 -17.71
CA TRP A 354 -3.51 14.93 -17.48
C TRP A 354 -2.90 14.06 -16.38
N PHE A 355 -3.61 13.86 -15.27
CA PHE A 355 -3.13 12.95 -14.22
C PHE A 355 -2.96 11.51 -14.73
N LEU A 356 -3.94 10.97 -15.46
CA LEU A 356 -3.83 9.63 -16.04
C LEU A 356 -2.72 9.53 -17.10
N LYS A 357 -2.51 10.57 -17.92
CA LYS A 357 -1.41 10.62 -18.89
C LYS A 357 -0.05 10.65 -18.18
N GLY A 358 0.09 11.46 -17.14
CA GLY A 358 1.32 11.55 -16.34
C GLY A 358 1.62 10.25 -15.59
N ARG A 359 0.61 9.71 -14.90
CA ARG A 359 0.71 8.53 -14.03
C ARG A 359 0.67 7.21 -14.81
N ASP A 360 -0.43 6.93 -15.52
CA ASP A 360 -0.71 5.59 -16.10
C ASP A 360 -0.04 5.36 -17.45
N LEU A 361 0.27 6.44 -18.17
CA LEU A 361 1.00 6.40 -19.43
C LEU A 361 2.47 6.84 -19.27
N GLY A 362 2.87 7.42 -18.13
CA GLY A 362 4.28 7.75 -17.90
C GLY A 362 4.77 9.06 -18.55
N PHE A 363 3.86 9.95 -18.93
CA PHE A 363 4.18 11.28 -19.47
C PHE A 363 4.20 12.36 -18.39
N LEU A 364 4.89 12.10 -17.27
CA LEU A 364 4.80 12.91 -16.06
C LEU A 364 5.19 14.38 -16.29
N GLU A 365 6.31 14.62 -16.97
CA GLU A 365 6.83 15.98 -17.23
C GLU A 365 5.91 16.73 -18.18
N VAL A 366 5.55 16.10 -19.30
CA VAL A 366 4.64 16.63 -20.32
C VAL A 366 3.29 17.04 -19.73
N ALA A 367 2.68 16.13 -18.95
CA ALA A 367 1.39 16.39 -18.34
C ALA A 367 1.45 17.53 -17.32
N THR A 368 2.61 17.71 -16.66
CA THR A 368 2.85 18.81 -15.73
C THR A 368 2.97 20.13 -16.47
N GLU A 369 3.83 20.20 -17.50
CA GLU A 369 4.07 21.41 -18.30
C GLU A 369 2.83 21.90 -19.03
N GLU A 370 2.09 21.00 -19.71
CA GLU A 370 0.84 21.39 -20.39
C GLU A 370 -0.22 21.88 -19.42
N LEU A 371 -0.31 21.30 -18.22
CA LEU A 371 -1.27 21.70 -17.21
C LEU A 371 -0.89 23.06 -16.59
N GLU A 372 0.40 23.31 -16.37
CA GLU A 372 0.92 24.63 -15.97
C GLU A 372 0.59 25.72 -17.00
N LEU A 373 0.76 25.43 -18.29
CA LEU A 373 0.35 26.34 -19.37
C LEU A 373 -1.16 26.55 -19.37
N HIS A 374 -1.94 25.47 -19.23
CA HIS A 374 -3.40 25.56 -19.22
C HIS A 374 -3.93 26.40 -18.05
N LEU A 375 -3.25 26.39 -16.89
CA LEU A 375 -3.62 27.21 -15.72
C LEU A 375 -3.63 28.71 -16.03
N ALA A 376 -2.71 29.19 -16.88
CA ALA A 376 -2.62 30.62 -17.23
C ALA A 376 -3.86 31.14 -17.97
N ASP A 377 -4.56 30.25 -18.68
CA ASP A 377 -5.73 30.60 -19.51
C ASP A 377 -7.08 30.44 -18.78
N LEU A 378 -7.09 29.88 -17.56
CA LEU A 378 -8.31 29.57 -16.81
C LEU A 378 -8.78 30.77 -15.97
N LYS A 379 -10.05 31.16 -16.16
CA LYS A 379 -10.70 32.24 -15.38
C LYS A 379 -11.77 31.76 -14.39
N ASP A 380 -12.26 30.53 -14.57
CA ASP A 380 -13.30 29.94 -13.74
C ASP A 380 -12.68 29.31 -12.48
N SER A 381 -13.17 29.70 -11.31
CA SER A 381 -12.59 29.36 -10.01
C SER A 381 -12.63 27.86 -9.71
N PHE A 382 -13.72 27.17 -10.06
CA PHE A 382 -13.86 25.73 -9.88
C PHE A 382 -12.90 24.95 -10.81
N LYS A 383 -12.82 25.34 -12.08
CA LYS A 383 -11.88 24.75 -13.05
C LYS A 383 -10.43 24.98 -12.65
N LEU A 384 -10.11 26.16 -12.13
CA LEU A 384 -8.79 26.50 -11.63
C LEU A 384 -8.40 25.61 -10.43
N ALA A 385 -9.32 25.41 -9.49
CA ALA A 385 -9.13 24.49 -8.37
C ALA A 385 -8.91 23.04 -8.81
N CYS A 386 -9.69 22.57 -9.77
CA CYS A 386 -9.55 21.24 -10.37
C CYS A 386 -8.18 21.06 -11.04
N ALA A 387 -7.72 22.08 -11.77
CA ALA A 387 -6.41 22.07 -12.43
C ALA A 387 -5.27 22.09 -11.40
N TYR A 388 -5.34 22.93 -10.37
CA TYR A 388 -4.34 22.93 -9.30
C TYR A 388 -4.29 21.60 -8.54
N LEU A 389 -5.44 20.99 -8.24
CA LEU A 389 -5.48 19.69 -7.57
C LEU A 389 -4.80 18.61 -8.43
N THR A 390 -5.06 18.61 -9.74
CA THR A 390 -4.43 17.71 -10.70
C THR A 390 -2.92 17.95 -10.77
N LEU A 391 -2.49 19.21 -10.76
CA LEU A 391 -1.07 19.59 -10.78
C LEU A 391 -0.35 19.16 -9.51
N LEU A 392 -1.00 19.36 -8.36
CA LEU A 392 -0.51 18.89 -7.07
C LEU A 392 -0.27 17.39 -7.12
N GLN A 393 -1.23 16.61 -7.60
CA GLN A 393 -1.05 15.15 -7.75
C GLN A 393 0.14 14.77 -8.61
N LEU A 394 0.43 15.51 -9.69
CA LEU A 394 1.57 15.27 -10.57
C LEU A 394 2.90 15.64 -9.88
N TYR A 395 2.99 16.79 -9.21
CA TYR A 395 4.19 17.18 -8.46
C TYR A 395 4.55 16.18 -7.39
N LEU A 396 3.53 15.74 -6.70
CA LEU A 396 3.60 14.84 -5.60
C LEU A 396 4.11 13.44 -6.02
N ILE A 397 3.92 12.98 -7.27
CA ILE A 397 4.57 11.75 -7.80
C ILE A 397 5.91 12.03 -8.48
N ASN A 398 6.31 13.30 -8.60
CA ASN A 398 7.53 13.72 -9.29
C ASN A 398 8.64 14.07 -8.28
N PRO A 399 9.67 13.23 -8.11
CA PRO A 399 10.73 13.48 -7.14
C PRO A 399 11.61 14.69 -7.49
N ARG A 400 11.48 15.26 -8.69
CA ARG A 400 12.21 16.47 -9.12
C ARG A 400 11.56 17.77 -8.63
N VAL A 401 10.36 17.71 -8.07
CA VAL A 401 9.62 18.90 -7.64
C VAL A 401 9.92 19.21 -6.18
N ASP A 402 10.33 20.46 -5.93
CA ASP A 402 10.60 20.99 -4.60
C ASP A 402 9.29 21.10 -3.77
N GLN A 403 9.37 20.71 -2.50
CA GLN A 403 8.29 20.85 -1.50
C GLN A 403 7.76 22.28 -1.41
N LYS A 404 8.60 23.30 -1.57
CA LYS A 404 8.15 24.69 -1.59
C LYS A 404 7.16 24.95 -2.72
N LYS A 405 7.43 24.40 -3.92
CA LYS A 405 6.53 24.51 -5.09
C LYS A 405 5.20 23.79 -4.85
N VAL A 406 5.23 22.65 -4.15
CA VAL A 406 4.03 21.93 -3.73
C VAL A 406 3.18 22.78 -2.79
N LEU A 407 3.78 23.32 -1.72
CA LEU A 407 3.10 24.18 -0.73
C LEU A 407 2.44 25.40 -1.38
N GLU A 408 3.19 26.14 -2.20
CA GLU A 408 2.68 27.31 -2.92
C GLU A 408 1.47 26.96 -3.82
N THR A 409 1.46 25.76 -4.40
CA THR A 409 0.38 25.31 -5.27
C THR A 409 -0.85 24.88 -4.46
N VAL A 410 -0.66 24.28 -3.28
CA VAL A 410 -1.76 23.96 -2.35
C VAL A 410 -2.45 25.24 -1.88
N ASP A 411 -1.69 26.26 -1.49
CA ASP A 411 -2.24 27.53 -1.01
C ASP A 411 -3.02 28.27 -2.11
N LYS A 412 -2.50 28.29 -3.33
CA LYS A 412 -3.23 28.82 -4.50
C LYS A 412 -4.53 28.06 -4.71
N ALA A 413 -4.50 26.73 -4.66
CA ALA A 413 -5.70 25.91 -4.84
C ALA A 413 -6.77 26.19 -3.77
N LEU A 414 -6.37 26.33 -2.50
CA LEU A 414 -7.27 26.64 -1.38
C LEU A 414 -7.88 28.04 -1.53
N SER A 415 -7.14 29.02 -2.04
CA SER A 415 -7.64 30.40 -2.21
C SER A 415 -8.72 30.54 -3.29
N VAL A 416 -8.83 29.58 -4.21
CA VAL A 416 -9.70 29.70 -5.40
C VAL A 416 -10.91 28.78 -5.37
N THR A 417 -11.06 27.91 -4.37
CA THR A 417 -12.19 26.99 -4.27
C THR A 417 -13.03 27.20 -3.01
N LYS A 418 -14.34 27.00 -3.15
CA LYS A 418 -15.29 26.87 -2.04
C LYS A 418 -16.01 25.52 -2.04
N ASP A 419 -15.64 24.63 -2.97
CA ASP A 419 -16.22 23.28 -3.07
C ASP A 419 -15.70 22.42 -1.91
N GLU A 420 -16.62 21.90 -1.09
CA GLU A 420 -16.29 21.15 0.13
C GLU A 420 -15.45 19.89 -0.15
N LYS A 421 -15.70 19.20 -1.27
CA LYS A 421 -14.96 17.96 -1.61
C LYS A 421 -13.53 18.29 -2.01
N LEU A 422 -13.33 19.35 -2.80
CA LEU A 422 -12.00 19.83 -3.17
C LEU A 422 -11.26 20.40 -1.96
N LEU A 423 -11.95 21.13 -1.07
CA LEU A 423 -11.37 21.64 0.18
C LEU A 423 -10.86 20.49 1.06
N HIS A 424 -11.66 19.45 1.27
CA HIS A 424 -11.24 18.28 2.04
C HIS A 424 -9.97 17.64 1.47
N ALA A 425 -9.90 17.47 0.15
CA ALA A 425 -8.72 16.91 -0.52
C ALA A 425 -7.48 17.81 -0.39
N LEU A 426 -7.63 19.12 -0.60
CA LEU A 426 -6.54 20.08 -0.52
C LEU A 426 -6.01 20.26 0.90
N VAL A 427 -6.91 20.30 1.89
CA VAL A 427 -6.54 20.34 3.32
C VAL A 427 -5.81 19.07 3.71
N PHE A 428 -6.27 17.90 3.27
CA PHE A 428 -5.55 16.64 3.48
C PHE A 428 -4.13 16.70 2.93
N ILE A 429 -3.94 17.18 1.69
CA ILE A 429 -2.61 17.31 1.09
C ILE A 429 -1.78 18.34 1.87
N LYS A 430 -2.35 19.51 2.18
CA LYS A 430 -1.67 20.57 2.96
C LYS A 430 -1.11 20.00 4.25
N ARG A 431 -1.90 19.18 4.94
CA ARG A 431 -1.47 18.51 6.17
C ARG A 431 -0.26 17.60 5.95
N GLU A 432 -0.22 16.83 4.88
CA GLU A 432 0.95 15.97 4.64
C GLU A 432 2.22 16.75 4.28
N VAL A 433 2.09 17.89 3.60
CA VAL A 433 3.25 18.65 3.10
C VAL A 433 3.70 19.76 4.05
N ASP A 434 2.86 20.16 5.00
CA ASP A 434 3.11 21.20 6.01
C ASP A 434 2.85 20.63 7.42
N PRO A 435 3.86 20.00 8.06
CA PRO A 435 3.71 19.47 9.42
C PRO A 435 3.23 20.52 10.43
N ALA A 436 3.67 21.77 10.29
CA ALA A 436 3.27 22.86 11.19
C ALA A 436 1.79 23.23 11.03
N PHE A 437 1.21 23.06 9.83
CA PHE A 437 -0.22 23.24 9.62
C PHE A 437 -1.06 22.16 10.33
N VAL A 438 -0.62 20.90 10.31
CA VAL A 438 -1.35 19.79 10.98
C VAL A 438 -1.39 19.95 12.48
N LEU A 439 -0.27 20.36 13.06
CA LEU A 439 -0.11 20.47 14.50
C LEU A 439 -0.98 21.61 15.06
N LYS A 440 -1.16 22.70 14.29
CA LYS A 440 -1.99 23.87 14.64
C LYS A 440 -3.48 23.62 14.62
N GLU A 441 -3.94 22.67 13.80
CA GLU A 441 -5.38 22.43 13.65
C GLU A 441 -5.97 21.76 14.90
N THR A 442 -6.88 22.49 15.55
CA THR A 442 -7.70 22.00 16.66
C THR A 442 -8.90 21.22 16.12
N PHE A 443 -9.24 20.13 16.82
CA PHE A 443 -10.21 19.15 16.36
C PHE A 443 -11.64 19.59 16.68
N ASP A 444 -12.54 19.46 15.70
CA ASP A 444 -13.99 19.47 15.91
C ASP A 444 -14.51 18.02 15.85
N SER A 445 -15.48 17.73 16.72
CA SER A 445 -16.06 16.48 17.25
C SER A 445 -16.19 15.18 16.41
N ASN A 446 -15.71 15.07 15.18
CA ASN A 446 -15.83 13.87 14.34
C ASN A 446 -14.49 13.14 14.15
N TYR A 447 -14.34 11.99 14.80
CA TYR A 447 -13.12 11.18 14.85
C TYR A 447 -12.64 10.78 13.44
N ASN A 448 -11.58 11.41 12.94
CA ASN A 448 -10.98 11.12 11.64
C ASN A 448 -9.62 10.42 11.82
N GLU A 449 -9.58 9.11 11.57
CA GLU A 449 -8.39 8.25 11.71
C GLU A 449 -7.20 8.77 10.90
N ASP A 450 -7.44 9.21 9.67
CA ASP A 450 -6.38 9.66 8.77
C ASP A 450 -5.72 10.94 9.27
N PHE A 451 -6.50 11.85 9.89
CA PHE A 451 -5.95 13.05 10.52
C PHE A 451 -5.08 12.72 11.74
N LEU A 452 -5.51 11.76 12.57
CA LEU A 452 -4.71 11.31 13.71
C LEU A 452 -3.37 10.71 13.24
N ILE A 453 -3.40 9.93 12.16
CA ILE A 453 -2.18 9.37 11.56
C ILE A 453 -1.30 10.47 10.95
N GLN A 454 -1.87 11.47 10.29
CA GLN A 454 -1.12 12.65 9.81
C GLN A 454 -0.46 13.41 10.95
N LYS A 455 -1.15 13.56 12.10
CA LYS A 455 -0.57 14.13 13.31
C LYS A 455 0.57 13.27 13.85
N ALA A 456 0.42 11.95 13.85
CA ALA A 456 1.50 11.05 14.27
C ALA A 456 2.75 11.20 13.41
N ASN A 457 2.57 11.23 12.09
CA ASN A 457 3.65 11.45 11.14
C ASN A 457 4.30 12.83 11.30
N ALA A 458 3.52 13.88 11.57
CA ALA A 458 4.04 15.25 11.74
C ALA A 458 4.89 15.43 13.00
N LYS A 459 4.63 14.65 14.06
CA LYS A 459 5.41 14.71 15.31
C LYS A 459 6.70 13.91 15.27
N GLU A 460 6.76 12.88 14.41
CA GLU A 460 7.94 12.02 14.25
C GLU A 460 8.40 11.33 15.56
N GLU A 461 7.44 11.05 16.46
CA GLU A 461 7.65 10.42 17.77
C GLU A 461 6.97 9.05 17.85
N GLY A 462 7.76 7.98 17.99
CA GLY A 462 7.25 6.61 18.00
C GLY A 462 6.24 6.30 19.12
N ALA A 463 6.40 6.91 20.30
CA ALA A 463 5.45 6.77 21.40
C ALA A 463 4.08 7.39 21.06
N PHE A 464 4.09 8.54 20.40
CA PHE A 464 2.88 9.21 19.93
C PHE A 464 2.22 8.42 18.78
N SER A 465 2.99 7.83 17.86
CA SER A 465 2.48 6.90 16.85
C SER A 465 1.73 5.71 17.46
N VAL A 466 2.23 5.14 18.55
CA VAL A 466 1.57 4.02 19.26
C VAL A 466 0.31 4.46 19.98
N LYS A 467 0.30 5.67 20.56
CA LYS A 467 -0.92 6.27 21.13
C LYS A 467 -2.00 6.42 20.06
N VAL A 468 -1.67 7.00 18.91
CA VAL A 468 -2.59 7.15 17.78
C VAL A 468 -3.09 5.79 17.28
N MET A 469 -2.22 4.78 17.19
CA MET A 469 -2.65 3.42 16.86
C MET A 469 -3.64 2.88 17.88
N ASN A 470 -3.42 3.09 19.18
CA ASN A 470 -4.34 2.65 20.23
C ASN A 470 -5.69 3.33 20.13
N ASP A 471 -5.72 4.62 19.81
CA ASP A 471 -6.98 5.33 19.58
C ASP A 471 -7.72 4.70 18.38
N VAL A 472 -7.03 4.41 17.26
CA VAL A 472 -7.61 3.73 16.09
C VAL A 472 -8.10 2.32 16.44
N LEU A 473 -7.32 1.53 17.19
CA LEU A 473 -7.68 0.18 17.62
C LEU A 473 -8.91 0.18 18.53
N HIS A 474 -9.01 1.15 19.43
CA HIS A 474 -10.13 1.32 20.34
C HIS A 474 -11.46 1.51 19.60
N CYS A 475 -11.46 2.22 18.46
CA CYS A 475 -12.66 2.37 17.61
C CYS A 475 -13.21 1.03 17.07
N TYR A 476 -12.38 -0.01 17.03
CA TYR A 476 -12.77 -1.36 16.60
C TYR A 476 -12.91 -2.35 17.76
N GLY A 477 -12.82 -1.88 19.01
CA GLY A 477 -12.86 -2.73 20.20
C GLY A 477 -11.63 -3.64 20.35
N LEU A 478 -10.50 -3.26 19.74
CA LEU A 478 -9.24 -4.01 19.80
C LEU A 478 -8.38 -3.53 20.98
N SER A 479 -7.62 -4.47 21.56
CA SER A 479 -6.75 -4.22 22.71
C SER A 479 -5.63 -3.23 22.39
N ALA A 480 -5.31 -2.36 23.34
CA ALA A 480 -4.19 -1.43 23.22
C ALA A 480 -2.83 -2.16 23.14
N LEU A 481 -1.87 -1.47 22.52
CA LEU A 481 -0.48 -1.83 22.32
C LEU A 481 0.44 -0.92 23.15
N ARG A 482 1.68 -1.35 23.33
CA ARG A 482 2.77 -0.60 23.96
C ARG A 482 4.10 -0.89 23.27
N LEU A 483 5.08 -0.03 23.53
CA LEU A 483 6.48 -0.32 23.18
C LEU A 483 7.17 -1.07 24.31
N SER A 484 8.02 -2.03 23.96
CA SER A 484 8.93 -2.66 24.92
C SER A 484 9.99 -1.66 25.40
N LYS A 485 10.46 -1.84 26.65
CA LYS A 485 11.62 -1.12 27.20
C LYS A 485 12.97 -1.73 26.75
N SER A 486 12.95 -2.90 26.10
CA SER A 486 14.15 -3.58 25.60
C SER A 486 14.74 -2.85 24.40
N HIS A 487 16.07 -2.89 24.27
CA HIS A 487 16.81 -2.23 23.19
C HIS A 487 16.71 -3.04 21.88
N ASN A 488 15.54 -3.03 21.23
CA ASN A 488 15.45 -3.51 19.85
C ASN A 488 15.98 -2.42 18.90
N LYS A 489 16.61 -2.84 17.81
CA LYS A 489 17.22 -1.93 16.82
C LYS A 489 16.19 -0.99 16.17
N HIS A 490 14.93 -1.41 16.07
CA HIS A 490 13.83 -0.67 15.45
C HIS A 490 12.58 -0.63 16.33
N LEU A 491 11.83 0.47 16.26
CA LEU A 491 10.59 0.67 17.02
C LEU A 491 9.48 -0.28 16.56
N PHE A 492 9.43 -0.59 15.27
CA PHE A 492 8.49 -1.55 14.69
C PHE A 492 8.59 -2.94 15.36
N ASP A 493 9.82 -3.38 15.67
CA ASP A 493 10.09 -4.66 16.35
C ASP A 493 9.80 -4.61 17.86
N SER A 494 9.39 -3.45 18.38
CA SER A 494 9.14 -3.23 19.80
C SER A 494 7.66 -3.20 20.16
N ILE A 495 6.76 -3.56 19.23
CA ILE A 495 5.30 -3.49 19.43
C ILE A 495 4.80 -4.74 20.16
N TYR A 496 4.21 -4.53 21.35
CA TYR A 496 3.63 -5.59 22.18
C TYR A 496 2.22 -5.24 22.68
N PRO A 497 1.43 -6.23 23.11
CA PRO A 497 0.18 -5.97 23.81
C PRO A 497 0.41 -5.11 25.07
N ALA A 498 -0.46 -4.12 25.31
CA ALA A 498 -0.37 -3.25 26.49
C ALA A 498 -0.53 -4.01 27.80
N LYS A 499 -1.39 -5.04 27.80
CA LYS A 499 -1.59 -5.97 28.92
C LYS A 499 -1.11 -7.36 28.51
N PRO A 500 -0.46 -8.12 29.41
CA PRO A 500 -0.23 -9.54 29.19
C PRO A 500 -1.55 -10.26 28.93
N LEU A 501 -1.58 -11.16 27.95
CA LEU A 501 -2.76 -12.00 27.71
C LEU A 501 -2.88 -13.02 28.86
N HIS A 502 -4.05 -13.05 29.50
CA HIS A 502 -4.40 -14.01 30.54
C HIS A 502 -5.20 -15.17 29.96
N ARG A 503 -5.36 -16.25 30.75
CA ARG A 503 -6.08 -17.46 30.31
C ARG A 503 -7.49 -17.17 29.78
N PHE A 504 -8.17 -16.19 30.37
CA PHE A 504 -9.55 -15.82 30.00
C PHE A 504 -9.64 -14.97 28.72
N ASP A 505 -8.52 -14.46 28.21
CA ASP A 505 -8.48 -13.71 26.94
C ASP A 505 -8.41 -14.64 25.72
N TYR A 506 -8.26 -15.94 25.94
CA TYR A 506 -8.15 -16.93 24.87
C TYR A 506 -9.50 -17.49 24.44
N ILE A 507 -9.68 -17.59 23.13
CA ILE A 507 -10.84 -18.24 22.52
C ILE A 507 -10.50 -19.69 22.25
N ASP A 508 -11.23 -20.59 22.91
CA ASP A 508 -11.20 -22.02 22.65
C ASP A 508 -12.33 -22.37 21.68
N SER A 509 -11.96 -22.66 20.43
CA SER A 509 -12.89 -22.92 19.34
C SER A 509 -12.50 -24.18 18.57
N PRO A 510 -13.47 -25.00 18.14
CA PRO A 510 -13.19 -26.19 17.34
C PRO A 510 -12.68 -25.85 15.93
N CYS A 511 -12.92 -24.63 15.43
CA CYS A 511 -12.46 -24.21 14.11
C CYS A 511 -10.96 -23.91 14.13
N LYS A 512 -10.15 -24.82 13.58
CA LYS A 512 -8.72 -24.61 13.41
C LYS A 512 -8.44 -23.58 12.31
N VAL A 513 -7.46 -22.70 12.52
CA VAL A 513 -6.99 -21.75 11.50
C VAL A 513 -5.56 -22.10 11.09
N THR A 514 -5.32 -22.26 9.78
CA THR A 514 -3.96 -22.35 9.24
C THR A 514 -3.48 -20.97 8.80
N ILE A 515 -2.29 -20.59 9.26
CA ILE A 515 -1.60 -19.36 8.87
C ILE A 515 -0.37 -19.76 8.07
N ILE A 516 -0.29 -19.30 6.81
CA ILE A 516 0.85 -19.57 5.94
C ILE A 516 1.84 -18.39 6.02
N VAL A 517 3.12 -18.69 6.22
CA VAL A 517 4.21 -17.72 6.23
C VAL A 517 5.30 -18.17 5.27
N SER A 518 5.52 -17.42 4.18
CA SER A 518 6.62 -17.68 3.24
C SER A 518 7.83 -16.84 3.62
N CYS A 519 8.99 -17.46 3.81
CA CYS A 519 10.20 -16.80 4.31
C CYS A 519 11.33 -16.88 3.27
N PHE A 520 12.07 -15.80 3.07
CA PHE A 520 13.29 -15.77 2.26
C PHE A 520 14.20 -14.63 2.71
N ASN A 521 15.31 -14.94 3.36
CA ASN A 521 16.28 -13.96 3.89
C ASN A 521 15.63 -12.85 4.75
N VAL A 522 14.96 -13.24 5.83
CA VAL A 522 14.17 -12.39 6.73
C VAL A 522 14.55 -12.62 8.20
N GLU A 523 15.81 -12.91 8.49
CA GLU A 523 16.29 -13.28 9.83
C GLU A 523 15.84 -12.31 10.93
N SER A 524 15.96 -10.99 10.70
CA SER A 524 15.58 -9.98 11.68
C SER A 524 14.08 -9.77 11.79
N GLU A 525 13.35 -9.86 10.67
CA GLU A 525 11.93 -9.50 10.61
C GLU A 525 11.00 -10.66 10.99
N VAL A 526 11.41 -11.91 10.72
CA VAL A 526 10.60 -13.11 10.96
C VAL A 526 10.28 -13.31 12.45
N VAL A 527 11.15 -12.83 13.34
CA VAL A 527 10.91 -12.84 14.79
C VAL A 527 9.66 -12.04 15.12
N THR A 528 9.54 -10.82 14.60
CA THR A 528 8.40 -9.93 14.85
C THR A 528 7.10 -10.52 14.32
N CYS A 529 7.14 -11.10 13.12
CA CYS A 529 5.99 -11.80 12.56
C CYS A 529 5.58 -12.99 13.44
N LEU A 530 6.48 -13.94 13.70
CA LEU A 530 6.15 -15.17 14.41
C LEU A 530 5.78 -14.93 15.88
N VAL A 531 6.45 -14.04 16.59
CA VAL A 531 6.07 -13.67 17.97
C VAL A 531 4.66 -13.08 18.01
N SER A 532 4.29 -12.25 17.03
CA SER A 532 2.93 -11.71 16.92
C SER A 532 1.85 -12.78 16.62
N LEU A 533 2.22 -13.83 15.87
CA LEU A 533 1.35 -14.98 15.59
C LEU A 533 1.25 -15.96 16.78
N MET A 534 2.34 -16.16 17.52
CA MET A 534 2.34 -16.96 18.75
C MET A 534 1.41 -16.34 19.81
N GLY A 535 1.36 -15.00 19.86
CA GLY A 535 0.54 -14.20 20.77
C GLY A 535 -0.94 -14.04 20.38
N GLN A 536 -1.46 -14.78 19.40
CA GLN A 536 -2.88 -14.67 19.02
C GLN A 536 -3.83 -15.17 20.11
N THR A 537 -4.97 -14.48 20.30
CA THR A 537 -6.04 -14.88 21.25
C THR A 537 -6.76 -16.15 20.81
N TRP A 538 -6.82 -16.43 19.51
CA TRP A 538 -7.33 -17.69 18.99
C TRP A 538 -6.28 -18.80 19.19
N ARG A 539 -6.61 -19.86 19.95
CA ARG A 539 -5.61 -20.87 20.33
C ARG A 539 -5.43 -22.00 19.32
N ASN A 540 -6.51 -22.41 18.67
CA ASN A 540 -6.52 -23.53 17.73
C ASN A 540 -5.92 -23.12 16.37
N LEU A 541 -4.60 -22.98 16.34
CA LEU A 541 -3.82 -22.53 15.20
C LEU A 541 -2.85 -23.60 14.69
N GLU A 542 -2.49 -23.47 13.43
CA GLU A 542 -1.32 -24.07 12.82
C GLU A 542 -0.60 -22.98 12.01
N ILE A 543 0.69 -22.80 12.26
CA ILE A 543 1.52 -21.81 11.57
C ILE A 543 2.49 -22.58 10.68
N ILE A 544 2.31 -22.49 9.36
CA ILE A 544 3.15 -23.19 8.37
C ILE A 544 4.14 -22.19 7.80
N CYS A 545 5.39 -22.30 8.23
CA CYS A 545 6.52 -21.57 7.68
C CYS A 545 7.13 -22.37 6.53
N VAL A 546 7.26 -21.76 5.35
CA VAL A 546 7.98 -22.33 4.21
C VAL A 546 9.16 -21.43 3.91
N ASP A 547 10.36 -21.92 4.24
CA ASP A 547 11.61 -21.26 3.91
C ASP A 547 12.00 -21.54 2.45
N ASP A 548 12.30 -20.48 1.72
CA ASP A 548 12.55 -20.50 0.29
C ASP A 548 14.04 -20.61 -0.06
N ASN A 549 14.77 -21.44 0.69
CA ASN A 549 16.22 -21.59 0.58
C ASN A 549 16.94 -20.30 0.99
N SER A 550 16.67 -19.82 2.21
CA SER A 550 17.37 -18.67 2.79
C SER A 550 18.84 -19.00 3.07
N GLU A 551 19.70 -17.99 2.93
CA GLU A 551 21.14 -18.09 3.18
C GLU A 551 21.57 -17.42 4.50
N ASP A 552 20.66 -16.68 5.13
CA ASP A 552 20.85 -16.02 6.43
C ASP A 552 20.38 -16.90 7.60
N GLY A 553 20.29 -16.34 8.81
CA GLY A 553 19.84 -17.05 10.01
C GLY A 553 18.34 -17.38 10.08
N THR A 554 17.54 -17.08 9.04
CA THR A 554 16.07 -17.27 9.03
C THR A 554 15.66 -18.66 9.50
N ILE A 555 16.27 -19.71 8.95
CA ILE A 555 15.94 -21.10 9.28
C ILE A 555 16.17 -21.37 10.78
N SER A 556 17.34 -20.97 11.29
CA SER A 556 17.74 -21.22 12.69
C SER A 556 16.78 -20.53 13.66
N VAL A 557 16.39 -19.29 13.36
CA VAL A 557 15.43 -18.52 14.17
C VAL A 557 14.06 -19.21 14.21
N ILE A 558 13.55 -19.68 13.07
CA ILE A 558 12.25 -20.37 13.03
C ILE A 558 12.33 -21.70 13.79
N GLU A 559 13.42 -22.45 13.65
CA GLU A 559 13.63 -23.70 14.40
C GLU A 559 13.69 -23.47 15.91
N GLU A 560 14.30 -22.37 16.35
CA GLU A 560 14.32 -22.00 17.76
C GLU A 560 12.91 -21.66 18.27
N LEU A 561 12.16 -20.82 17.56
CA LEU A 561 10.79 -20.48 17.93
C LEU A 561 9.86 -21.70 17.93
N ALA A 562 10.05 -22.64 17.00
CA ALA A 562 9.28 -23.89 16.96
C ALA A 562 9.51 -24.81 18.18
N LYS A 563 10.63 -24.67 18.90
CA LYS A 563 10.85 -25.37 20.17
C LYS A 563 9.96 -24.82 21.28
N PHE A 564 9.60 -23.53 21.22
CA PHE A 564 8.74 -22.86 22.20
C PHE A 564 7.24 -22.96 21.85
N ASP A 565 6.91 -23.07 20.56
CA ASP A 565 5.53 -23.19 20.09
C ASP A 565 5.39 -24.29 19.03
N ASN A 566 4.84 -25.43 19.47
CA ASN A 566 4.64 -26.61 18.62
C ASN A 566 3.61 -26.42 17.50
N ARG A 567 2.91 -25.28 17.45
CA ARG A 567 2.01 -24.92 16.35
C ARG A 567 2.79 -24.49 15.10
N ILE A 568 4.06 -24.11 15.25
CA ILE A 568 4.95 -23.72 14.16
C ILE A 568 5.51 -24.96 13.47
N LYS A 569 5.31 -25.04 12.16
CA LYS A 569 5.83 -26.11 11.28
C LYS A 569 6.69 -25.49 10.19
N LEU A 570 7.99 -25.78 10.23
CA LEU A 570 8.94 -25.34 9.21
C LEU A 570 9.09 -26.39 8.10
N TYR A 571 9.00 -25.94 6.86
CA TYR A 571 9.37 -26.68 5.66
C TYR A 571 10.44 -25.89 4.91
N LYS A 572 11.41 -26.60 4.34
CA LYS A 572 12.55 -26.00 3.65
C LYS A 572 12.54 -26.42 2.18
N ASN A 573 12.71 -25.47 1.28
CA ASN A 573 12.93 -25.77 -0.12
C ASN A 573 14.41 -26.01 -0.42
N GLU A 574 14.68 -26.84 -1.43
CA GLU A 574 16.05 -27.07 -1.94
C GLU A 574 16.55 -25.93 -2.85
N LYS A 575 15.65 -25.04 -3.27
CA LYS A 575 15.93 -23.89 -4.14
C LYS A 575 14.89 -22.81 -3.94
N ASN A 576 15.23 -21.57 -4.26
CA ASN A 576 14.26 -20.48 -4.27
C ASN A 576 13.19 -20.71 -5.36
N GLN A 577 11.93 -20.78 -4.94
CA GLN A 577 10.74 -21.00 -5.78
C GLN A 577 9.77 -19.83 -5.73
N GLY A 578 10.01 -18.85 -4.86
CA GLY A 578 9.22 -17.67 -4.56
C GLY A 578 7.92 -17.88 -3.80
N THR A 579 7.36 -16.75 -3.38
CA THR A 579 6.24 -16.62 -2.44
C THR A 579 5.02 -17.47 -2.79
N TYR A 580 4.50 -17.39 -4.02
CA TYR A 580 3.22 -18.05 -4.33
C TYR A 580 3.35 -19.56 -4.54
N LYS A 581 4.51 -20.05 -5.00
CA LYS A 581 4.77 -21.51 -4.99
C LYS A 581 4.85 -22.04 -3.57
N ASN A 582 5.46 -21.28 -2.65
CA ASN A 582 5.53 -21.62 -1.24
C ASN A 582 4.18 -21.60 -0.55
N ARG A 583 3.34 -20.59 -0.86
CA ARG A 583 1.95 -20.55 -0.40
C ARG A 583 1.15 -21.74 -0.92
N ASN A 584 1.31 -22.10 -2.19
CA ASN A 584 0.67 -23.27 -2.78
C ASN A 584 1.18 -24.60 -2.18
N PHE A 585 2.45 -24.69 -1.81
CA PHE A 585 3.00 -25.83 -1.08
C PHE A 585 2.39 -25.91 0.33
N ALA A 586 2.41 -24.83 1.09
CA ALA A 586 1.81 -24.76 2.42
C ALA A 586 0.29 -25.04 2.39
N LEU A 587 -0.43 -24.55 1.38
CA LEU A 587 -1.85 -24.84 1.16
C LEU A 587 -2.13 -26.35 1.07
N SER A 588 -1.22 -27.12 0.45
CA SER A 588 -1.34 -28.58 0.38
C SER A 588 -1.05 -29.31 1.69
N LYS A 589 -0.46 -28.61 2.67
CA LYS A 589 -0.18 -29.12 4.02
C LYS A 589 -1.18 -28.60 5.07
N ALA A 590 -1.95 -27.58 4.73
CA ALA A 590 -2.89 -26.90 5.62
C ALA A 590 -4.06 -27.83 6.01
N CYS A 591 -4.36 -27.89 7.32
CA CYS A 591 -5.49 -28.66 7.85
C CYS A 591 -6.58 -27.81 8.50
N GLY A 592 -6.40 -26.49 8.58
CA GLY A 592 -7.36 -25.56 9.15
C GLY A 592 -8.70 -25.54 8.41
N HIS A 593 -9.77 -25.26 9.14
CA HIS A 593 -11.09 -24.93 8.57
C HIS A 593 -11.04 -23.57 7.86
N PHE A 594 -10.42 -22.59 8.52
CA PHE A 594 -10.06 -21.32 7.92
C PHE A 594 -8.59 -21.29 7.54
N LEU A 595 -8.28 -20.51 6.52
CA LEU A 595 -6.91 -20.28 6.06
C LEU A 595 -6.68 -18.78 5.90
N THR A 596 -5.51 -18.33 6.33
CA THR A 596 -5.00 -16.99 6.05
C THR A 596 -3.48 -17.04 5.83
N VAL A 597 -2.89 -15.88 5.52
CA VAL A 597 -1.48 -15.72 5.20
C VAL A 597 -0.95 -14.55 6.02
N ALA A 598 0.31 -14.64 6.45
CA ALA A 598 1.05 -13.50 7.01
C ALA A 598 2.37 -13.37 6.25
N ASP A 599 2.70 -12.15 5.84
CA ASP A 599 4.02 -11.86 5.28
C ASP A 599 5.05 -11.87 6.42
N ALA A 600 6.26 -12.39 6.14
CA ALA A 600 7.24 -12.71 7.17
C ALA A 600 7.84 -11.48 7.85
N ASP A 601 7.64 -10.28 7.29
CA ASP A 601 8.13 -9.00 7.79
C ASP A 601 7.07 -8.13 8.48
N ASP A 602 5.81 -8.60 8.49
CA ASP A 602 4.66 -7.87 9.01
C ASP A 602 4.35 -8.21 10.47
N TRP A 603 3.73 -7.26 11.18
CA TRP A 603 3.23 -7.46 12.54
C TRP A 603 1.71 -7.67 12.55
N ASN A 604 1.24 -8.63 13.36
CA ASN A 604 -0.18 -9.01 13.43
C ASN A 604 -0.76 -8.71 14.82
N HIS A 605 -1.91 -8.04 14.85
CA HIS A 605 -2.58 -7.71 16.12
C HIS A 605 -3.01 -8.98 16.87
N PRO A 606 -2.89 -9.07 18.21
CA PRO A 606 -3.22 -10.28 18.99
C PRO A 606 -4.63 -10.84 18.76
N GLN A 607 -5.59 -9.97 18.48
CA GLN A 607 -6.99 -10.34 18.21
C GLN A 607 -7.31 -10.45 16.71
N LYS A 608 -6.32 -10.40 15.80
CA LYS A 608 -6.55 -10.44 14.35
C LYS A 608 -7.31 -11.70 13.93
N ILE A 609 -6.79 -12.88 14.30
CA ILE A 609 -7.38 -14.15 13.89
C ILE A 609 -8.76 -14.33 14.51
N GLN A 610 -8.92 -13.96 15.78
CA GLN A 610 -10.21 -13.94 16.45
C GLN A 610 -11.23 -13.08 15.68
N TYR A 611 -10.87 -11.82 15.40
CA TYR A 611 -11.75 -10.87 14.71
C TYR A 611 -12.20 -11.38 13.35
N GLN A 612 -11.29 -11.92 12.53
CA GLN A 612 -11.66 -12.46 11.22
C GLN A 612 -12.45 -13.77 11.30
N ALA A 613 -12.09 -14.70 12.20
CA ALA A 613 -12.75 -15.99 12.33
C ALA A 613 -14.18 -15.84 12.86
N GLU A 614 -14.39 -15.00 13.89
CA GLU A 614 -15.72 -14.72 14.45
C GLU A 614 -16.66 -14.11 13.41
N LYS A 615 -16.16 -13.26 12.50
CA LYS A 615 -16.96 -12.72 11.39
C LYS A 615 -17.40 -13.80 10.41
N LEU A 616 -16.52 -14.74 10.02
CA LEU A 616 -16.92 -15.86 9.15
C LEU A 616 -17.89 -16.84 9.84
N ILE A 617 -17.80 -16.98 11.16
CA ILE A 617 -18.71 -17.84 11.93
C ILE A 617 -20.08 -17.18 12.09
N SER A 618 -20.12 -15.89 12.44
CA SER A 618 -21.36 -15.12 12.65
C SER A 618 -22.08 -14.75 11.35
N SER A 619 -21.38 -14.75 10.21
CA SER A 619 -21.95 -14.61 8.86
C SER A 619 -21.85 -15.94 8.07
N PRO A 620 -22.75 -16.92 8.26
CA PRO A 620 -22.67 -18.22 7.57
C PRO A 620 -22.58 -18.13 6.05
N GLN A 621 -23.18 -17.08 5.45
CA GLN A 621 -23.16 -16.84 4.01
C GLN A 621 -21.79 -16.36 3.50
N ALA A 622 -20.97 -15.72 4.35
CA ALA A 622 -19.64 -15.25 3.97
C ALA A 622 -18.68 -16.44 3.78
N VAL A 623 -17.88 -16.39 2.73
CA VAL A 623 -16.83 -17.41 2.43
C VAL A 623 -15.44 -16.93 2.78
N ALA A 624 -15.24 -15.63 2.76
CA ALA A 624 -13.97 -14.99 2.98
C ALA A 624 -14.16 -13.58 3.52
N ASN A 625 -13.15 -13.09 4.20
CA ASN A 625 -13.06 -11.70 4.58
C ASN A 625 -11.63 -11.16 4.45
N VAL A 626 -11.52 -9.85 4.39
CA VAL A 626 -10.25 -9.13 4.37
C VAL A 626 -10.33 -7.96 5.34
N ALA A 627 -9.46 -7.95 6.34
CA ALA A 627 -9.32 -6.84 7.27
C ALA A 627 -8.37 -5.76 6.74
N CYS A 628 -8.33 -4.62 7.41
CA CYS A 628 -7.43 -3.54 7.03
C CYS A 628 -6.05 -3.66 7.70
N TRP A 629 -5.06 -2.99 7.11
CA TRP A 629 -3.73 -2.73 7.67
C TRP A 629 -3.34 -1.26 7.49
N LEU A 630 -2.30 -0.86 8.23
CA LEU A 630 -1.51 0.34 7.98
C LEU A 630 -0.11 -0.09 7.52
N ARG A 631 0.56 0.73 6.70
CA ARG A 631 1.97 0.50 6.36
C ARG A 631 2.83 1.42 7.22
N ALA A 632 3.91 0.91 7.78
CA ALA A 632 4.79 1.69 8.64
C ALA A 632 6.27 1.37 8.38
N LYS A 633 7.12 2.38 8.52
CA LYS A 633 8.58 2.24 8.52
C LYS A 633 9.07 1.67 9.87
N ASN A 634 10.36 1.34 9.93
CA ASN A 634 11.01 0.84 11.14
C ASN A 634 10.93 1.81 12.35
N ASP A 635 10.71 3.11 12.10
CA ASP A 635 10.51 4.16 13.09
C ASP A 635 9.03 4.43 13.42
N LEU A 636 8.10 3.62 12.92
CA LEU A 636 6.65 3.80 13.04
C LEU A 636 6.09 5.06 12.36
N THR A 637 6.80 5.59 11.35
CA THR A 637 6.20 6.54 10.40
C THR A 637 5.27 5.80 9.46
N PHE A 638 4.01 6.21 9.39
CA PHE A 638 3.02 5.56 8.54
C PHE A 638 3.12 6.05 7.10
N SER A 639 3.00 5.12 6.14
CA SER A 639 2.87 5.44 4.73
C SER A 639 1.50 5.03 4.22
N ARG A 640 0.95 5.86 3.32
CA ARG A 640 -0.23 5.48 2.54
C ARG A 640 0.21 4.87 1.22
N ARG A 641 -0.50 3.83 0.79
CA ARG A 641 -0.32 3.21 -0.52
C ARG A 641 -1.09 4.02 -1.56
N ASN A 642 -2.40 4.16 -1.34
CA ASN A 642 -3.36 4.73 -2.28
C ASN A 642 -4.52 5.45 -1.56
N GLY A 643 -4.73 6.75 -1.76
CA GLY A 643 -5.93 7.42 -1.25
C GLY A 643 -5.62 8.73 -0.57
N LEU A 644 -6.69 9.43 -0.17
CA LEU A 644 -6.67 10.30 1.00
C LEU A 644 -6.93 9.47 2.27
N LYS A 645 -6.35 8.27 2.33
CA LYS A 645 -6.52 7.29 3.41
C LYS A 645 -5.21 6.53 3.64
N TYR A 646 -4.84 6.33 4.90
CA TYR A 646 -3.71 5.51 5.33
C TYR A 646 -4.10 4.04 5.48
N ARG A 647 -5.36 3.80 5.84
CA ARG A 647 -5.92 2.46 5.99
C ARG A 647 -6.21 1.83 4.63
N HIS A 648 -5.77 0.60 4.44
CA HIS A 648 -6.03 -0.18 3.23
C HIS A 648 -6.48 -1.60 3.56
N LEU A 649 -7.16 -2.27 2.63
CA LEU A 649 -7.40 -3.71 2.74
C LEU A 649 -6.08 -4.47 2.66
N ASN A 650 -5.87 -5.40 3.60
CA ASN A 650 -4.73 -6.29 3.60
C ASN A 650 -5.02 -7.54 2.76
N ILE A 651 -4.98 -7.38 1.44
CA ILE A 651 -5.30 -8.46 0.50
C ILE A 651 -4.30 -9.63 0.64
N SER A 652 -3.03 -9.39 1.01
CA SER A 652 -2.08 -10.49 1.24
C SER A 652 -2.45 -11.34 2.44
N SER A 653 -3.24 -10.83 3.38
CA SER A 653 -3.73 -11.54 4.57
C SER A 653 -5.25 -11.77 4.57
N LEU A 654 -5.85 -12.04 3.41
CA LEU A 654 -7.26 -12.43 3.36
C LEU A 654 -7.49 -13.75 4.14
N MET A 655 -8.63 -13.88 4.82
CA MET A 655 -9.03 -15.11 5.52
C MET A 655 -10.21 -15.76 4.78
N PHE A 656 -10.20 -17.07 4.61
CA PHE A 656 -11.26 -17.77 3.91
C PHE A 656 -11.54 -19.18 4.41
N LYS A 657 -12.75 -19.69 4.14
CA LYS A 657 -13.15 -21.09 4.33
C LYS A 657 -12.37 -21.97 3.34
N ARG A 658 -11.38 -22.71 3.84
CA ARG A 658 -10.40 -23.42 3.02
C ARG A 658 -11.07 -24.35 2.01
N GLU A 659 -11.96 -25.22 2.47
CA GLU A 659 -12.56 -26.26 1.64
C GLU A 659 -13.40 -25.69 0.49
N GLU A 660 -14.27 -24.72 0.80
CA GLU A 660 -15.17 -24.10 -0.17
C GLU A 660 -14.38 -23.30 -1.23
N VAL A 661 -13.43 -22.48 -0.80
CA VAL A 661 -12.63 -21.64 -1.72
C VAL A 661 -11.65 -22.47 -2.55
N VAL A 662 -10.95 -23.44 -1.96
CA VAL A 662 -9.98 -24.27 -2.70
C VAL A 662 -10.70 -25.19 -3.69
N SER A 663 -11.89 -25.70 -3.36
CA SER A 663 -12.67 -26.51 -4.29
C SER A 663 -13.12 -25.71 -5.52
N ALA A 664 -13.46 -24.44 -5.34
CA ALA A 664 -13.90 -23.57 -6.44
C ALA A 664 -12.74 -22.94 -7.22
N LEU A 665 -11.73 -22.42 -6.53
CA LEU A 665 -10.65 -21.61 -7.12
C LEU A 665 -9.32 -22.36 -7.27
N GLY A 666 -9.12 -23.46 -6.57
CA GLY A 666 -7.81 -24.10 -6.53
C GLY A 666 -6.77 -23.25 -5.82
N CYS A 667 -5.63 -22.99 -6.46
CA CYS A 667 -4.47 -22.36 -5.84
C CYS A 667 -4.23 -20.91 -6.29
N TRP A 668 -3.26 -20.22 -5.66
CA TRP A 668 -2.75 -18.95 -6.18
C TRP A 668 -2.02 -19.18 -7.51
N ASP A 669 -2.01 -18.16 -8.37
CA ASP A 669 -1.20 -18.18 -9.58
C ASP A 669 0.30 -18.16 -9.24
N GLU A 670 1.10 -18.98 -9.93
CA GLU A 670 2.50 -19.26 -9.58
C GLU A 670 3.47 -18.24 -10.19
N VAL A 671 3.22 -16.96 -9.90
CA VAL A 671 4.05 -15.82 -10.29
C VAL A 671 4.99 -15.39 -9.16
N ARG A 672 5.90 -14.45 -9.42
CA ARG A 672 6.85 -13.90 -8.42
C ARG A 672 6.24 -12.85 -7.50
N PHE A 673 5.25 -12.09 -7.97
CA PHE A 673 4.59 -11.01 -7.23
C PHE A 673 3.17 -10.77 -7.77
N ALA A 674 2.30 -10.11 -6.99
CA ALA A 674 0.96 -9.64 -7.37
C ALA A 674 -0.16 -10.70 -7.52
N ALA A 675 0.09 -11.99 -7.31
CA ALA A 675 -0.96 -13.03 -7.34
C ALA A 675 -2.03 -12.86 -6.25
N ASP A 676 -1.77 -12.11 -5.18
CA ASP A 676 -2.80 -11.75 -4.17
C ASP A 676 -3.95 -10.97 -4.78
N GLY A 677 -3.63 -10.01 -5.65
CA GLY A 677 -4.65 -9.21 -6.33
C GLY A 677 -5.46 -10.02 -7.33
N GLU A 678 -4.81 -10.96 -8.03
CA GLU A 678 -5.46 -11.92 -8.93
C GLU A 678 -6.44 -12.80 -8.14
N PHE A 679 -5.94 -13.46 -7.07
CA PHE A 679 -6.73 -14.39 -6.27
C PHE A 679 -7.93 -13.70 -5.62
N TYR A 680 -7.75 -12.48 -5.10
CA TYR A 680 -8.84 -11.69 -4.52
C TYR A 680 -9.93 -11.33 -5.54
N LYS A 681 -9.55 -10.89 -6.75
CA LYS A 681 -10.51 -10.58 -7.81
C LYS A 681 -11.24 -11.82 -8.30
N ARG A 682 -10.53 -12.93 -8.45
CA ARG A 682 -11.09 -14.23 -8.80
C ARG A 682 -12.09 -14.71 -7.74
N LEU A 683 -11.74 -14.58 -6.46
CA LEU A 683 -12.61 -14.86 -5.32
C LEU A 683 -13.89 -14.00 -5.33
N LYS A 684 -13.77 -12.67 -5.48
CA LYS A 684 -14.96 -11.79 -5.56
C LYS A 684 -15.84 -12.10 -6.76
N LYS A 685 -15.25 -12.52 -7.88
CA LYS A 685 -16.00 -12.88 -9.09
C LYS A 685 -16.78 -14.18 -8.93
N VAL A 686 -16.19 -15.20 -8.30
CA VAL A 686 -16.85 -16.51 -8.13
C VAL A 686 -17.84 -16.50 -6.96
N PHE A 687 -17.54 -15.76 -5.89
CA PHE A 687 -18.35 -15.70 -4.68
C PHE A 687 -18.97 -14.31 -4.46
N GLU A 688 -19.54 -13.75 -5.52
CA GLU A 688 -20.12 -12.39 -5.51
C GLU A 688 -21.06 -12.18 -4.31
N GLY A 689 -20.84 -11.09 -3.57
CA GLY A 689 -21.61 -10.74 -2.36
C GLY A 689 -21.29 -11.57 -1.11
N ARG A 690 -20.37 -12.55 -1.18
CA ARG A 690 -19.99 -13.44 -0.05
C ARG A 690 -18.57 -13.20 0.46
N VAL A 691 -17.90 -12.14 -0.02
CA VAL A 691 -16.57 -11.72 0.43
C VAL A 691 -16.72 -10.41 1.21
N GLU A 692 -16.41 -10.43 2.51
CA GLU A 692 -16.59 -9.28 3.40
C GLU A 692 -15.31 -8.44 3.51
N GLU A 693 -15.42 -7.13 3.33
CA GLU A 693 -14.34 -6.17 3.59
C GLU A 693 -14.53 -5.59 5.00
N LEU A 694 -13.62 -5.93 5.92
CA LEU A 694 -13.74 -5.56 7.32
C LEU A 694 -12.95 -4.26 7.61
N PRO A 695 -13.56 -3.30 8.31
CA PRO A 695 -12.96 -1.98 8.48
C PRO A 695 -11.79 -1.95 9.47
N ALA A 696 -11.70 -2.89 10.42
CA ALA A 696 -10.70 -2.84 11.48
C ALA A 696 -9.26 -2.99 10.96
N VAL A 697 -8.36 -2.17 11.49
CA VAL A 697 -6.91 -2.30 11.30
C VAL A 697 -6.41 -3.41 12.22
N THR A 698 -5.95 -4.52 11.64
CA THR A 698 -5.53 -5.72 12.41
C THR A 698 -4.09 -6.14 12.14
N SER A 699 -3.37 -5.40 11.30
CA SER A 699 -1.97 -5.67 10.99
C SER A 699 -1.24 -4.38 10.65
N LEU A 700 0.08 -4.40 10.84
CA LEU A 700 0.99 -3.37 10.37
C LEU A 700 1.92 -4.00 9.35
N GLY A 701 1.90 -3.48 8.14
CA GLY A 701 2.78 -3.94 7.07
C GLY A 701 4.09 -3.17 7.07
N ARG A 702 5.24 -3.84 7.13
CA ARG A 702 6.53 -3.14 7.16
C ARG A 702 6.81 -2.50 5.80
N PHE A 703 7.34 -1.29 5.81
CA PHE A 703 7.68 -0.53 4.61
C PHE A 703 9.14 -0.07 4.65
N GLU A 704 9.94 -0.55 3.68
CA GLU A 704 11.34 -0.16 3.50
C GLU A 704 11.63 0.33 2.07
N ASP A 705 12.58 1.27 1.98
CA ASP A 705 13.11 1.82 0.74
C ASP A 705 13.97 0.77 0.02
N GLY A 706 13.38 0.01 -0.91
CA GLY A 706 14.07 -1.02 -1.69
C GLY A 706 13.38 -2.38 -1.77
N SER A 707 12.24 -2.54 -1.06
CA SER A 707 11.37 -3.73 -1.12
C SER A 707 11.02 -4.17 -2.55
N LEU A 708 10.53 -5.40 -2.74
CA LEU A 708 10.04 -5.90 -4.04
C LEU A 708 9.01 -4.94 -4.69
N THR A 709 8.27 -4.18 -3.87
CA THR A 709 7.36 -3.10 -4.27
C THR A 709 8.03 -1.79 -4.70
N ASN A 710 9.35 -1.65 -4.62
CA ASN A 710 10.11 -0.43 -4.97
C ASN A 710 11.24 -0.69 -5.99
N ASN A 711 11.39 -1.93 -6.48
CA ASN A 711 12.34 -2.30 -7.53
C ASN A 711 11.82 -1.86 -8.92
N ASN A 712 12.68 -1.46 -9.85
CA ASN A 712 12.28 -0.94 -11.17
C ASN A 712 11.44 -1.93 -11.99
N ILE A 713 11.66 -3.24 -11.82
CA ILE A 713 10.96 -4.31 -12.55
C ILE A 713 9.69 -4.75 -11.80
N SER A 714 9.80 -5.07 -10.50
CA SER A 714 8.67 -5.61 -9.71
C SER A 714 7.90 -4.56 -8.93
N GLY A 715 8.27 -3.29 -9.04
CA GLY A 715 7.78 -2.21 -8.19
C GLY A 715 6.31 -1.89 -8.39
N TYR A 716 5.76 -1.20 -7.40
CA TYR A 716 4.40 -0.71 -7.33
C TYR A 716 4.49 0.69 -6.77
N PHE A 717 4.43 1.70 -7.65
CA PHE A 717 4.45 3.09 -7.21
C PHE A 717 3.13 3.50 -6.54
N GLY A 718 2.13 2.61 -6.56
CA GLY A 718 0.77 2.74 -6.01
C GLY A 718 -0.30 2.43 -7.07
N PHE A 719 0.09 2.46 -8.35
CA PHE A 719 -0.63 1.90 -9.48
C PHE A 719 0.19 0.78 -10.14
N PRO A 720 -0.47 -0.17 -10.82
CA PRO A 720 0.22 -1.15 -11.64
C PRO A 720 0.81 -0.49 -12.89
N TYR A 721 2.11 -0.67 -13.12
CA TYR A 721 2.82 -0.26 -14.34
C TYR A 721 3.72 -1.40 -14.82
N GLY A 722 4.26 -1.28 -16.04
CA GLY A 722 5.14 -2.30 -16.64
C GLY A 722 4.54 -3.71 -16.57
N VAL A 723 5.32 -4.67 -16.07
CA VAL A 723 4.94 -6.08 -15.91
C VAL A 723 3.69 -6.28 -15.03
N ARG A 724 3.49 -5.49 -13.96
CA ARG A 724 2.28 -5.60 -13.12
C ARG A 724 1.02 -5.18 -13.87
N LYS A 725 1.10 -4.16 -14.72
CA LYS A 725 -0.02 -3.71 -15.54
C LYS A 725 -0.37 -4.73 -16.61
N GLU A 726 0.64 -5.28 -17.28
CA GLU A 726 0.42 -6.29 -18.32
C GLU A 726 -0.16 -7.59 -17.73
N TYR A 727 0.33 -8.03 -16.57
CA TYR A 727 -0.25 -9.16 -15.84
C TYR A 727 -1.70 -8.91 -15.43
N LEU A 728 -1.97 -7.72 -14.88
CA LEU A 728 -3.32 -7.28 -14.53
C LEU A 728 -4.28 -7.32 -15.71
N GLU A 729 -3.90 -6.71 -16.83
CA GLU A 729 -4.75 -6.69 -18.04
C GLU A 729 -4.92 -8.10 -18.63
N SER A 730 -3.89 -8.94 -18.54
CA SER A 730 -3.94 -10.33 -19.02
C SER A 730 -4.95 -11.17 -18.22
N TYR A 731 -4.87 -11.17 -16.89
CA TYR A 731 -5.81 -11.95 -16.08
C TYR A 731 -7.22 -11.35 -16.09
N GLU A 732 -7.38 -10.02 -16.19
CA GLU A 732 -8.72 -9.40 -16.32
C GLU A 732 -9.38 -9.77 -17.64
N PHE A 733 -8.61 -9.82 -18.73
CA PHE A 733 -9.09 -10.31 -20.02
C PHE A 733 -9.52 -11.78 -19.91
N PHE A 734 -8.69 -12.63 -19.29
CA PHE A 734 -9.04 -14.03 -19.03
C PHE A 734 -10.32 -14.14 -18.20
N HIS A 735 -10.37 -13.52 -17.02
CA HIS A 735 -11.54 -13.55 -16.14
C HIS A 735 -12.81 -13.11 -16.87
N SER A 736 -12.74 -12.10 -17.75
CA SER A 736 -13.90 -11.59 -18.50
C SER A 736 -14.39 -12.52 -19.60
N ASN A 737 -13.55 -13.42 -20.09
CA ASN A 737 -13.84 -14.33 -21.21
C ASN A 737 -13.90 -15.81 -20.77
N SER A 738 -13.85 -16.08 -19.46
CA SER A 738 -13.84 -17.42 -18.87
C SER A 738 -15.20 -17.83 -18.29
N THR A 739 -15.41 -19.14 -18.22
CA THR A 739 -16.53 -19.79 -17.52
C THR A 739 -16.17 -20.12 -16.07
N TRP A 740 -17.13 -20.58 -15.27
CA TRP A 740 -16.89 -20.81 -13.84
C TRP A 740 -15.91 -21.97 -13.60
N GLU A 741 -15.88 -22.94 -14.51
CA GLU A 741 -14.97 -24.09 -14.49
C GLU A 741 -13.49 -23.68 -14.66
N ASP A 742 -13.24 -22.58 -15.37
CA ASP A 742 -11.89 -22.10 -15.68
C ASP A 742 -11.21 -21.40 -14.49
N PHE A 743 -11.96 -21.03 -13.44
CA PHE A 743 -11.39 -20.35 -12.27
C PHE A 743 -10.69 -21.29 -11.28
N ASN A 744 -10.74 -22.61 -11.48
CA ASN A 744 -10.04 -23.58 -10.64
C ASN A 744 -8.58 -23.75 -11.10
N TYR A 745 -7.70 -22.88 -10.60
CA TYR A 745 -6.29 -22.85 -11.00
C TYR A 745 -5.55 -24.07 -10.46
N LYS A 746 -4.74 -24.68 -11.32
CA LYS A 746 -3.91 -25.84 -11.00
C LYS A 746 -2.43 -25.44 -10.96
N LYS A 747 -1.67 -26.07 -10.06
CA LYS A 747 -0.21 -25.89 -9.97
C LYS A 747 0.47 -26.19 -11.30
N ASN A 748 1.56 -25.48 -11.60
CA ASN A 748 2.36 -25.63 -12.82
C ASN A 748 1.58 -25.48 -14.14
N LYS A 749 0.38 -24.88 -14.13
CA LYS A 749 -0.42 -24.65 -15.34
C LYS A 749 -0.90 -23.19 -15.40
N PRO A 750 -0.23 -22.33 -16.18
CA PRO A 750 -0.70 -20.97 -16.41
C PRO A 750 -2.09 -21.01 -17.06
N GLN A 751 -3.07 -20.30 -16.48
CA GLN A 751 -4.42 -20.20 -17.05
C GLN A 751 -4.53 -19.07 -18.08
N HIS A 752 -3.62 -18.11 -17.99
CA HIS A 752 -3.50 -16.99 -18.91
C HIS A 752 -2.01 -16.69 -19.14
N PRO A 753 -1.67 -15.96 -20.22
CA PRO A 753 -0.32 -15.47 -20.43
C PRO A 753 0.16 -14.60 -19.26
N VAL A 754 1.42 -14.77 -18.89
CA VAL A 754 2.08 -14.01 -17.82
C VAL A 754 3.38 -13.45 -18.38
N PRO A 755 3.72 -12.18 -18.10
CA PRO A 755 5.04 -11.63 -18.44
C PRO A 755 6.16 -12.49 -17.87
N GLU A 756 7.16 -12.83 -18.68
CA GLU A 756 8.20 -13.78 -18.28
C GLU A 756 9.07 -13.23 -17.13
N ALA A 757 9.19 -11.91 -16.98
CA ALA A 757 9.80 -11.28 -15.80
C ALA A 757 9.07 -11.61 -14.46
N MET A 758 7.80 -12.02 -14.52
CA MET A 758 7.00 -12.48 -13.37
C MET A 758 7.05 -14.00 -13.19
N LEU A 759 7.65 -14.73 -14.13
CA LEU A 759 7.88 -16.17 -14.03
C LEU A 759 9.26 -16.44 -13.41
N TYR A 760 9.44 -17.66 -12.92
CA TYR A 760 10.70 -18.14 -12.35
C TYR A 760 11.64 -18.63 -13.46
N SER A 761 11.96 -17.78 -14.44
CA SER A 761 12.92 -18.08 -15.52
C SER A 761 14.23 -17.30 -15.35
N ASP A 762 15.36 -17.94 -15.67
CA ASP A 762 16.70 -17.31 -15.64
C ASP A 762 16.95 -16.37 -16.84
N LYS A 763 15.94 -16.16 -17.70
CA LYS A 763 16.11 -15.39 -18.94
C LYS A 763 15.71 -13.93 -18.70
N SER A 764 16.71 -13.09 -18.51
CA SER A 764 16.53 -11.64 -18.46
C SER A 764 16.49 -10.97 -19.84
N ILE A 765 16.84 -11.70 -20.92
CA ILE A 765 17.00 -11.19 -22.28
C ILE A 765 16.09 -11.94 -23.26
N PHE A 766 15.15 -11.20 -23.88
CA PHE A 766 14.29 -11.70 -24.95
C PHE A 766 14.95 -11.46 -26.30
N ALA A 767 15.37 -12.52 -26.98
CA ALA A 767 15.91 -12.42 -28.34
C ALA A 767 14.80 -12.66 -29.38
N VAL A 768 14.49 -11.63 -30.16
CA VAL A 768 13.52 -11.66 -31.26
C VAL A 768 14.20 -11.27 -32.57
N ASP A 769 13.74 -11.81 -33.69
CA ASP A 769 14.13 -11.35 -35.01
C ASP A 769 13.45 -10.02 -35.33
N CYS A 770 12.17 -9.86 -34.97
CA CYS A 770 11.40 -8.66 -35.22
C CYS A 770 10.59 -8.20 -33.97
N LEU A 771 10.52 -6.90 -33.73
CA LEU A 771 9.73 -6.29 -32.64
C LEU A 771 8.82 -5.21 -33.20
N PHE A 772 7.50 -5.31 -32.98
CA PHE A 772 6.53 -4.28 -33.36
C PHE A 772 6.18 -3.39 -32.18
N ILE A 773 6.22 -2.07 -32.37
CA ILE A 773 5.98 -1.07 -31.32
C ILE A 773 4.93 -0.07 -31.83
N SER A 774 3.85 0.10 -31.08
CA SER A 774 2.79 1.08 -31.41
C SER A 774 1.84 1.35 -30.23
N ASP A 775 0.96 2.35 -30.38
CA ASP A 775 -0.15 2.59 -29.47
C ASP A 775 -1.29 1.58 -29.68
N LEU A 776 -1.12 0.39 -29.12
CA LEU A 776 -2.08 -0.72 -29.22
C LEU A 776 -3.46 -0.47 -28.59
N ARG A 777 -3.75 0.73 -28.05
CA ARG A 777 -5.11 1.15 -27.66
C ARG A 777 -5.91 1.61 -28.86
N ASP A 778 -5.23 2.06 -29.92
CA ASP A 778 -5.81 2.37 -31.20
C ASP A 778 -6.10 1.08 -31.98
N ALA A 779 -7.27 1.04 -32.62
CA ALA A 779 -7.74 -0.14 -33.31
C ALA A 779 -6.87 -0.44 -34.54
N ASP A 780 -6.53 0.57 -35.35
CA ASP A 780 -5.72 0.36 -36.55
C ASP A 780 -4.31 -0.13 -36.18
N SER A 781 -3.68 0.52 -35.20
CA SER A 781 -2.39 0.11 -34.65
C SER A 781 -2.40 -1.33 -34.12
N ALA A 782 -3.46 -1.72 -33.40
CA ALA A 782 -3.65 -3.10 -32.96
C ALA A 782 -3.82 -4.07 -34.15
N HIS A 783 -4.47 -3.66 -35.23
CA HIS A 783 -4.65 -4.49 -36.43
C HIS A 783 -3.34 -4.70 -37.17
N GLN A 784 -2.53 -3.64 -37.32
CA GLN A 784 -1.20 -3.75 -37.91
C GLN A 784 -0.29 -4.67 -37.08
N ALA A 785 -0.38 -4.61 -35.74
CA ALA A 785 0.34 -5.53 -34.86
C ALA A 785 -0.07 -6.99 -35.09
N ILE A 786 -1.36 -7.25 -35.30
CA ILE A 786 -1.86 -8.60 -35.62
C ILE A 786 -1.31 -9.07 -36.97
N ASP A 787 -1.40 -8.24 -38.02
CA ASP A 787 -0.86 -8.58 -39.34
C ASP A 787 0.65 -8.85 -39.28
N PHE A 788 1.38 -8.08 -38.48
CA PHE A 788 2.80 -8.32 -38.18
C PHE A 788 3.04 -9.69 -37.54
N ILE A 789 2.23 -10.09 -36.55
CA ILE A 789 2.35 -11.42 -35.90
C ILE A 789 2.19 -12.52 -36.94
N TYR A 790 1.10 -12.51 -37.72
CA TYR A 790 0.82 -13.55 -38.71
C TYR A 790 1.93 -13.66 -39.77
N ARG A 791 2.47 -12.53 -40.24
CA ARG A 791 3.59 -12.53 -41.21
C ARG A 791 4.87 -13.08 -40.60
N SER A 792 5.19 -12.67 -39.37
CA SER A 792 6.40 -13.15 -38.70
C SER A 792 6.35 -14.66 -38.45
N GLU A 793 5.18 -15.19 -38.06
CA GLU A 793 4.96 -16.64 -37.90
C GLU A 793 5.10 -17.40 -39.22
N LYS A 794 4.59 -16.85 -40.32
CA LYS A 794 4.75 -17.43 -41.67
C LYS A 794 6.23 -17.63 -42.02
N GLU A 795 7.05 -16.65 -41.71
CA GLU A 795 8.46 -16.63 -42.07
C GLU A 795 9.34 -17.37 -41.06
N GLY A 796 8.74 -17.96 -40.03
CA GLY A 796 9.47 -18.63 -38.95
C GLY A 796 10.30 -17.67 -38.10
N LEU A 797 9.97 -16.37 -38.12
CA LEU A 797 10.67 -15.34 -37.36
C LEU A 797 10.20 -15.33 -35.90
N LYS A 798 11.15 -15.18 -34.97
CA LYS A 798 10.83 -14.87 -33.58
C LYS A 798 10.36 -13.43 -33.50
N TRP A 799 9.14 -13.21 -33.05
CA TRP A 799 8.56 -11.88 -32.97
C TRP A 799 8.26 -11.44 -31.54
N GLY A 800 8.11 -10.13 -31.34
CA GLY A 800 7.58 -9.52 -30.12
C GLY A 800 6.69 -8.32 -30.46
N VAL A 801 5.82 -7.94 -29.52
CA VAL A 801 4.95 -6.76 -29.64
C VAL A 801 5.11 -5.91 -28.37
N CYS A 802 5.19 -4.59 -28.51
CA CYS A 802 5.34 -3.63 -27.41
C CYS A 802 4.25 -2.56 -27.51
N HIS A 803 3.58 -2.28 -26.40
CA HIS A 803 2.64 -1.18 -26.32
C HIS A 803 3.37 0.12 -25.96
N LEU A 804 3.28 1.12 -26.86
CA LEU A 804 3.78 2.47 -26.67
C LEU A 804 2.61 3.47 -26.80
N PRO A 805 1.98 3.89 -25.70
CA PRO A 805 0.86 4.81 -25.73
C PRO A 805 1.28 6.19 -26.27
N SER A 806 0.42 6.82 -27.07
CA SER A 806 0.49 8.24 -27.42
C SER A 806 -0.02 9.13 -26.28
N PHE A 807 0.53 10.34 -26.17
CA PHE A 807 0.06 11.33 -25.21
C PHE A 807 -1.35 11.84 -25.54
N ASP A 808 -1.67 12.01 -26.82
CA ASP A 808 -2.97 12.53 -27.27
C ASP A 808 -4.11 11.50 -27.18
N GLY A 809 -3.78 10.22 -27.11
CA GLY A 809 -4.76 9.14 -26.97
C GLY A 809 -5.53 9.19 -25.65
N ASP A 810 -6.77 8.67 -25.65
CA ASP A 810 -7.59 8.55 -24.43
C ASP A 810 -6.92 7.64 -23.41
N PRO A 811 -6.49 8.16 -22.24
CA PRO A 811 -5.75 7.39 -21.24
C PRO A 811 -6.58 6.29 -20.56
N ARG A 812 -7.92 6.29 -20.74
CA ARG A 812 -8.80 5.23 -20.19
C ARG A 812 -8.82 3.96 -21.03
N ARG A 813 -8.44 4.04 -22.31
CA ARG A 813 -8.45 2.87 -23.19
C ARG A 813 -7.35 1.91 -22.76
N LYS A 814 -7.71 0.63 -22.61
CA LYS A 814 -6.76 -0.47 -22.46
C LYS A 814 -6.21 -0.89 -23.82
N VAL A 815 -5.18 -1.73 -23.82
CA VAL A 815 -4.75 -2.43 -25.06
C VAL A 815 -5.97 -3.09 -25.69
N HIS A 816 -6.15 -2.89 -26.99
CA HIS A 816 -7.35 -3.30 -27.69
C HIS A 816 -7.57 -4.82 -27.59
N ASP A 817 -8.81 -5.23 -27.32
CA ASP A 817 -9.18 -6.64 -27.07
C ASP A 817 -8.71 -7.59 -28.18
N SER A 818 -8.63 -7.11 -29.42
CA SER A 818 -8.26 -7.95 -30.55
C SER A 818 -6.82 -8.43 -30.51
N ILE A 819 -5.86 -7.53 -30.27
CA ILE A 819 -4.45 -7.91 -30.14
C ILE A 819 -4.24 -8.69 -28.84
N ARG A 820 -4.96 -8.32 -27.77
CA ARG A 820 -4.98 -9.08 -26.50
C ARG A 820 -5.42 -10.54 -26.71
N SER A 821 -6.49 -10.74 -27.48
CA SER A 821 -6.99 -12.07 -27.87
C SER A 821 -5.95 -12.86 -28.69
N GLU A 822 -5.32 -12.24 -29.69
CA GLU A 822 -4.29 -12.90 -30.50
C GLU A 822 -3.05 -13.29 -29.70
N LEU A 823 -2.62 -12.43 -28.77
CA LEU A 823 -1.54 -12.73 -27.82
C LEU A 823 -1.94 -13.87 -26.87
N PHE A 824 -3.18 -13.85 -26.36
CA PHE A 824 -3.71 -14.90 -25.48
C PHE A 824 -3.70 -16.27 -26.13
N LYS A 825 -4.21 -16.40 -27.37
CA LYS A 825 -4.21 -17.66 -28.15
C LYS A 825 -2.81 -18.27 -28.28
N ARG A 826 -1.77 -17.42 -28.28
CA ARG A 826 -0.37 -17.80 -28.46
C ARG A 826 0.40 -17.93 -27.15
N GLY A 827 -0.27 -17.77 -26.01
CA GLY A 827 0.38 -17.81 -24.69
C GLY A 827 1.39 -16.69 -24.48
N ARG A 828 1.20 -15.53 -25.14
CA ARG A 828 2.14 -14.39 -25.13
C ARG A 828 1.51 -13.15 -24.53
N VAL A 829 2.36 -12.21 -24.14
CA VAL A 829 2.01 -10.87 -23.64
C VAL A 829 2.76 -9.80 -24.43
N CYS A 830 2.41 -8.53 -24.23
CA CYS A 830 3.24 -7.41 -24.70
C CYS A 830 4.55 -7.35 -23.91
N HIS A 831 5.63 -6.97 -24.59
CA HIS A 831 6.86 -6.54 -23.94
C HIS A 831 6.67 -5.19 -23.26
N VAL A 832 7.18 -5.07 -22.04
CA VAL A 832 6.88 -3.92 -21.16
C VAL A 832 8.12 -3.45 -20.38
N TYR A 833 7.98 -2.28 -19.77
CA TYR A 833 9.00 -1.71 -18.88
C TYR A 833 9.54 -2.73 -17.88
N GLY A 834 10.87 -2.76 -17.73
CA GLY A 834 11.59 -3.69 -16.87
C GLY A 834 12.16 -4.90 -17.60
N GLU A 835 11.74 -5.17 -18.84
CA GLU A 835 12.28 -6.23 -19.68
C GLU A 835 13.43 -5.74 -20.57
N PHE A 836 14.31 -6.65 -20.99
CA PHE A 836 15.36 -6.39 -21.98
C PHE A 836 15.11 -7.19 -23.26
N VAL A 837 14.92 -6.49 -24.37
CA VAL A 837 14.64 -7.10 -25.68
C VAL A 837 15.82 -6.85 -26.62
N ARG A 838 16.39 -7.93 -27.17
CA ARG A 838 17.33 -7.89 -28.29
C ARG A 838 16.57 -8.22 -29.56
N ALA A 839 16.37 -7.24 -30.43
CA ALA A 839 15.72 -7.40 -31.73
C ALA A 839 16.75 -7.32 -32.86
N LYS A 840 16.59 -8.06 -33.97
CA LYS A 840 17.33 -7.71 -35.19
C LYS A 840 16.70 -6.48 -35.83
N THR A 841 15.38 -6.52 -36.03
CA THR A 841 14.60 -5.43 -36.62
C THR A 841 13.53 -4.93 -35.64
N VAL A 842 13.43 -3.62 -35.45
CA VAL A 842 12.32 -2.98 -34.75
C VAL A 842 11.46 -2.23 -35.76
N LEU A 843 10.15 -2.45 -35.72
CA LEU A 843 9.15 -1.73 -36.49
C LEU A 843 8.38 -0.81 -35.54
N LEU A 844 8.54 0.50 -35.69
CA LEU A 844 7.82 1.50 -34.94
C LEU A 844 6.71 2.08 -35.82
N TYR A 845 5.46 1.77 -35.50
CA TYR A 845 4.27 2.20 -36.24
C TYR A 845 3.52 3.25 -35.42
N GLN A 846 3.47 4.50 -35.85
CA GLN A 846 2.84 5.55 -35.01
C GLN A 846 2.32 6.75 -35.80
N SER A 847 1.26 7.36 -35.28
CA SER A 847 0.59 8.55 -35.82
C SER A 847 0.91 9.87 -35.13
N SER A 848 1.63 9.82 -34.01
CA SER A 848 2.30 10.94 -33.37
C SER A 848 3.38 10.41 -32.44
N LEU A 849 4.64 10.72 -32.71
CA LEU A 849 5.72 10.43 -31.77
C LEU A 849 5.77 11.57 -30.74
N PRO A 850 5.75 11.29 -29.43
CA PRO A 850 6.07 12.33 -28.46
C PRO A 850 7.55 12.71 -28.63
N LEU A 851 7.85 14.02 -28.68
CA LEU A 851 9.19 14.61 -28.57
C LEU A 851 9.87 14.34 -27.21
N LEU A 852 9.28 13.47 -26.38
CA LEU A 852 9.39 13.51 -24.92
C LEU A 852 9.84 12.16 -24.37
N GLU A 853 10.54 12.20 -23.25
CA GLU A 853 11.14 11.02 -22.60
C GLU A 853 10.03 10.10 -22.04
N TYR A 854 9.83 8.94 -22.65
CA TYR A 854 8.82 7.96 -22.22
C TYR A 854 9.39 7.00 -21.18
N LYS A 855 8.86 7.04 -19.95
CA LYS A 855 9.40 6.28 -18.82
C LYS A 855 9.19 4.76 -18.92
N PHE A 856 8.11 4.29 -19.53
CA PHE A 856 7.66 2.90 -19.43
C PHE A 856 7.96 2.00 -20.64
N LEU A 857 9.09 2.19 -21.32
CA LEU A 857 9.53 1.32 -22.42
C LEU A 857 10.42 0.17 -21.92
N PRO A 858 10.34 -1.06 -22.47
CA PRO A 858 11.41 -2.04 -22.27
C PRO A 858 12.75 -1.49 -22.75
N LYS A 859 13.86 -2.02 -22.21
CA LYS A 859 15.19 -1.74 -22.74
C LYS A 859 15.37 -2.51 -24.05
N ILE A 860 15.51 -1.79 -25.16
CA ILE A 860 15.59 -2.41 -26.49
C ILE A 860 16.99 -2.21 -27.06
N ASN A 861 17.62 -3.31 -27.47
CA ASN A 861 18.81 -3.30 -28.30
C ASN A 861 18.41 -3.83 -29.68
N CYS A 862 18.66 -3.06 -30.74
CA CYS A 862 18.32 -3.46 -32.10
C CYS A 862 19.46 -3.26 -33.09
N GLN A 863 19.47 -4.04 -34.19
CA GLN A 863 20.41 -3.86 -35.29
C GLN A 863 19.86 -2.86 -36.32
N VAL A 864 18.55 -2.95 -36.59
CA VAL A 864 17.82 -2.15 -37.56
C VAL A 864 16.55 -1.60 -36.91
N LEU A 865 16.29 -0.31 -37.05
CA LEU A 865 15.04 0.35 -36.64
C LEU A 865 14.36 0.92 -37.88
N LYS A 866 13.07 0.62 -38.08
CA LYS A 866 12.26 1.13 -39.18
C LYS A 866 11.05 1.87 -38.62
N LEU A 867 10.92 3.13 -39.03
CA LEU A 867 9.82 4.01 -38.61
C LEU A 867 8.76 4.07 -39.71
N ILE A 868 7.50 3.91 -39.30
CA ILE A 868 6.33 4.04 -40.16
C ILE A 868 5.47 5.16 -39.56
N ALA A 869 5.66 6.37 -40.10
CA ALA A 869 4.85 7.53 -39.79
C ALA A 869 3.51 7.45 -40.53
N THR A 870 2.46 8.09 -40.00
CA THR A 870 1.19 8.26 -40.72
C THR A 870 0.97 9.69 -41.22
N GLN A 871 1.72 10.67 -40.69
CA GLN A 871 1.67 12.08 -41.08
C GLN A 871 3.08 12.69 -41.24
N GLU A 872 3.22 13.75 -42.05
CA GLU A 872 4.51 14.46 -42.24
C GLU A 872 5.03 15.12 -40.96
N SER A 873 4.14 15.54 -40.06
CA SER A 873 4.48 16.12 -38.75
C SER A 873 5.16 15.14 -37.79
N ASP A 874 5.00 13.84 -38.00
CA ASP A 874 5.53 12.78 -37.11
C ASP A 874 7.07 12.67 -37.20
N MET A 875 7.65 13.20 -38.28
CA MET A 875 9.09 13.12 -38.56
C MET A 875 9.93 14.06 -37.67
N ALA A 876 9.31 15.08 -37.07
CA ALA A 876 10.00 16.06 -36.23
C ALA A 876 10.28 15.55 -34.81
N SER A 877 9.67 14.43 -34.41
CA SER A 877 9.49 14.07 -33.00
C SER A 877 10.26 12.79 -32.61
N LEU A 878 11.57 12.90 -32.40
CA LEU A 878 12.45 11.73 -32.24
C LEU A 878 13.06 11.66 -30.82
N ALA A 879 12.26 11.34 -29.79
CA ALA A 879 12.77 11.06 -28.43
C ALA A 879 13.19 9.59 -28.20
N VAL A 880 12.46 8.63 -28.80
CA VAL A 880 12.87 7.20 -28.87
C VAL A 880 14.29 7.05 -29.49
N PHE A 881 14.69 8.05 -30.27
CA PHE A 881 15.98 8.21 -30.91
C PHE A 881 17.17 8.29 -29.93
N ARG A 882 17.01 8.80 -28.69
CA ARG A 882 18.13 8.97 -27.75
C ARG A 882 18.63 7.65 -27.15
N GLU A 883 17.73 6.71 -26.88
CA GLU A 883 18.09 5.40 -26.33
C GLU A 883 18.61 4.45 -27.40
N CYS A 884 18.06 4.48 -28.63
CA CYS A 884 18.57 3.69 -29.74
C CYS A 884 19.95 4.19 -30.24
N LYS A 885 20.25 5.50 -30.17
CA LYS A 885 21.56 6.06 -30.55
C LYS A 885 22.73 5.58 -29.68
N LYS A 886 22.47 5.15 -28.43
CA LYS A 886 23.51 4.63 -27.52
C LYS A 886 23.95 3.20 -27.91
N ALA A 887 23.17 2.49 -28.71
CA ALA A 887 23.51 1.19 -29.27
C ALA A 887 23.90 1.37 -30.75
N ASN A 888 25.06 0.86 -31.18
CA ASN A 888 25.61 0.98 -32.54
C ASN A 888 24.73 0.30 -33.64
N ALA A 889 23.53 0.81 -33.91
CA ALA A 889 22.62 0.31 -34.94
C ALA A 889 22.93 0.93 -36.32
N PHE A 890 22.81 0.13 -37.39
CA PHE A 890 23.00 0.54 -38.78
C PHE A 890 21.69 1.12 -39.33
N TRP A 891 21.76 2.20 -40.11
CA TRP A 891 20.59 3.01 -40.51
C TRP A 891 20.19 2.74 -41.97
N GLU A 892 18.91 2.49 -42.22
CA GLU A 892 18.28 2.56 -43.56
C GLU A 892 17.10 3.55 -43.53
N GLU A 893 16.86 4.23 -44.66
CA GLU A 893 16.18 5.53 -44.83
C GLU A 893 14.79 5.76 -44.20
N LEU A 894 14.55 7.04 -43.85
CA LEU A 894 13.25 7.67 -43.57
C LEU A 894 12.28 7.48 -44.75
N VAL A 895 11.11 6.88 -44.53
CA VAL A 895 10.02 6.87 -45.53
C VAL A 895 8.84 7.71 -45.02
N ILE A 896 8.53 8.80 -45.73
CA ILE A 896 7.41 9.71 -45.44
C ILE A 896 6.08 9.03 -45.86
N ALA A 897 5.09 9.10 -44.97
CA ALA A 897 3.76 8.49 -45.10
C ALA A 897 2.92 8.89 -46.32
N LYS A 898 3.28 9.96 -47.06
CA LYS A 898 2.63 10.27 -48.35
C LYS A 898 3.07 9.33 -49.49
N MET A 899 4.08 8.49 -49.27
CA MET A 899 4.57 7.49 -50.22
C MET A 899 4.44 6.04 -49.71
N ILE A 900 3.65 5.79 -48.66
CA ILE A 900 3.32 4.41 -48.25
C ILE A 900 2.02 3.98 -48.95
N LYS A 901 2.18 3.48 -50.18
CA LYS A 901 1.31 2.40 -50.66
C LYS A 901 1.45 1.20 -49.69
N PRO A 902 0.39 0.43 -49.43
CA PRO A 902 0.29 -0.46 -48.28
C PRO A 902 1.43 -1.51 -48.23
N TYR A 903 2.23 -1.45 -47.17
CA TYR A 903 2.94 -2.57 -46.50
C TYR A 903 3.57 -3.71 -47.35
N SER A 904 4.09 -3.42 -48.54
CA SER A 904 4.56 -4.45 -49.48
C SER A 904 6.08 -4.61 -49.63
N ARG A 905 6.91 -3.73 -49.06
CA ARG A 905 8.32 -3.60 -49.46
C ARG A 905 9.35 -4.03 -48.42
N LEU A 906 8.91 -4.56 -47.27
CA LEU A 906 9.82 -4.88 -46.17
C LEU A 906 10.61 -6.19 -46.34
N LEU A 907 10.27 -6.99 -47.35
CA LEU A 907 10.99 -8.18 -47.79
C LEU A 907 11.01 -8.22 -49.33
N SER A 908 11.99 -7.53 -49.91
CA SER A 908 12.37 -7.57 -51.33
C SER A 908 11.23 -7.54 -52.36
N CYS A 909 10.56 -6.40 -52.59
CA CYS A 909 9.80 -6.11 -53.81
C CYS A 909 9.66 -4.59 -54.03
N GLU A 910 9.91 -4.11 -55.25
CA GLU A 910 9.83 -2.68 -55.66
C GLU A 910 8.38 -2.18 -55.91
N GLU A 911 8.22 -0.92 -56.33
CA GLU A 911 7.13 0.05 -56.06
C GLU A 911 5.76 -0.23 -56.72
N GLY A 912 4.72 -0.33 -55.88
CA GLY A 912 3.54 0.52 -55.97
C GLY A 912 2.25 0.01 -56.64
N ASP A 913 1.27 -0.47 -55.85
CA ASP A 913 -0.19 -0.21 -55.95
C ASP A 913 -0.88 -0.73 -54.67
N PHE A 914 -2.18 -0.49 -54.43
CA PHE A 914 -2.91 -1.27 -53.41
C PHE A 914 -2.71 -2.76 -53.72
N TYR A 915 -2.12 -3.53 -52.81
CA TYR A 915 -1.75 -4.93 -53.06
C TYR A 915 -2.96 -5.84 -52.91
N THR A 916 -3.88 -5.73 -53.86
CA THR A 916 -4.75 -6.85 -54.15
C THR A 916 -4.09 -7.73 -55.20
N SER A 917 -3.46 -8.82 -54.77
CA SER A 917 -2.74 -9.73 -55.67
C SER A 917 -3.70 -10.78 -56.25
N LEU A 918 -3.63 -11.02 -57.55
CA LEU A 918 -4.25 -12.17 -58.20
C LEU A 918 -3.23 -13.31 -58.31
N GLN A 919 -3.58 -14.49 -57.82
CA GLN A 919 -2.84 -15.73 -58.10
C GLN A 919 -3.76 -16.72 -58.79
N VAL A 920 -3.21 -17.48 -59.72
CA VAL A 920 -3.90 -18.58 -60.40
C VAL A 920 -3.13 -19.84 -60.08
N VAL A 921 -3.84 -20.88 -59.62
CA VAL A 921 -3.26 -22.19 -59.34
C VAL A 921 -4.18 -23.26 -59.88
N ASP A 922 -3.63 -24.17 -60.68
CA ASP A 922 -4.30 -25.41 -61.05
C ASP A 922 -4.19 -26.40 -59.87
N VAL A 923 -5.26 -27.13 -59.58
CA VAL A 923 -5.26 -28.14 -58.51
C VAL A 923 -4.18 -29.21 -58.69
N ASN A 924 -3.70 -29.47 -59.90
CA ASN A 924 -2.57 -30.37 -60.15
C ASN A 924 -1.22 -29.82 -59.66
N ASP A 925 -1.08 -28.49 -59.62
CA ASP A 925 0.17 -27.80 -59.28
C ASP A 925 0.19 -27.31 -57.81
N LEU A 926 -0.75 -27.76 -56.99
CA LEU A 926 -0.90 -27.32 -55.60
C LEU A 926 0.31 -27.64 -54.71
N ASP A 927 1.09 -28.66 -55.05
CA ASP A 927 2.27 -29.04 -54.26
C ASP A 927 3.48 -28.14 -54.52
N SER A 928 3.60 -27.60 -55.73
CA SER A 928 4.62 -26.60 -56.08
C SER A 928 4.12 -25.16 -55.88
N PHE A 929 2.83 -24.97 -55.58
CA PHE A 929 2.23 -23.65 -55.38
C PHE A 929 2.79 -22.93 -54.16
N MET A 930 3.42 -21.79 -54.41
CA MET A 930 3.96 -20.90 -53.38
C MET A 930 3.02 -19.72 -53.17
N TYR A 931 2.29 -19.72 -52.05
CA TYR A 931 1.37 -18.64 -51.71
C TYR A 931 2.10 -17.31 -51.45
N LYS A 932 1.93 -16.35 -52.36
CA LYS A 932 2.45 -14.98 -52.29
C LYS A 932 1.29 -13.97 -52.20
N GLY A 933 0.81 -13.73 -50.98
CA GLY A 933 -0.38 -12.91 -50.78
C GLY A 933 -0.55 -12.35 -49.38
N SER A 934 -1.60 -11.55 -49.21
CA SER A 934 -2.03 -10.87 -47.98
C SER A 934 -2.10 -11.84 -46.79
N SER A 935 -1.57 -11.43 -45.65
CA SER A 935 -1.78 -12.12 -44.36
C SER A 935 -3.20 -11.90 -43.80
N LYS A 936 -3.94 -10.94 -44.34
CA LYS A 936 -5.21 -10.47 -43.80
C LYS A 936 -6.39 -11.30 -44.34
N ILE A 937 -6.60 -11.25 -45.65
CA ILE A 937 -7.71 -11.92 -46.32
C ILE A 937 -7.23 -12.63 -47.59
N THR A 938 -7.54 -13.92 -47.72
CA THR A 938 -7.53 -14.60 -49.02
C THR A 938 -8.96 -14.83 -49.48
N VAL A 939 -9.29 -14.40 -50.68
CA VAL A 939 -10.48 -14.83 -51.41
C VAL A 939 -10.10 -16.06 -52.24
N VAL A 940 -10.71 -17.21 -51.97
CA VAL A 940 -10.51 -18.44 -52.73
C VAL A 940 -11.71 -18.63 -53.64
N MET A 941 -11.46 -18.71 -54.94
CA MET A 941 -12.48 -18.90 -55.96
C MET A 941 -12.20 -20.19 -56.73
N PRO A 942 -12.79 -21.33 -56.32
CA PRO A 942 -12.81 -22.54 -57.12
C PRO A 942 -13.49 -22.29 -58.47
N CYS A 943 -12.79 -22.58 -59.57
CA CYS A 943 -13.26 -22.34 -60.93
C CYS A 943 -13.09 -23.59 -61.80
N ILE A 944 -14.07 -23.84 -62.66
CA ILE A 944 -13.98 -24.80 -63.78
C ILE A 944 -13.88 -24.10 -65.13
N ASP A 945 -14.22 -22.81 -65.19
CA ASP A 945 -14.03 -21.94 -66.33
C ASP A 945 -13.02 -20.85 -65.93
N LEU A 946 -11.80 -20.99 -66.46
CA LEU A 946 -10.70 -20.10 -66.13
C LEU A 946 -10.91 -18.67 -66.66
N GLU A 947 -11.56 -18.51 -67.81
CA GLU A 947 -11.77 -17.19 -68.41
C GLU A 947 -12.87 -16.41 -67.68
N LEU A 948 -13.95 -17.11 -67.29
CA LEU A 948 -14.95 -16.52 -66.40
C LEU A 948 -14.35 -16.17 -65.04
N GLY A 949 -13.55 -17.08 -64.46
CA GLY A 949 -12.84 -16.86 -63.22
C GLY A 949 -11.94 -15.61 -63.25
N LYS A 950 -11.18 -15.40 -64.34
CA LYS A 950 -10.35 -14.19 -64.50
C LYS A 950 -11.19 -12.91 -64.49
N LYS A 951 -12.28 -12.87 -65.26
CA LYS A 951 -13.20 -11.71 -65.32
C LYS A 951 -13.81 -11.41 -63.95
N THR A 952 -14.24 -12.44 -63.24
CA THR A 952 -14.80 -12.29 -61.89
C THR A 952 -13.76 -11.80 -60.90
N ALA A 953 -12.55 -12.36 -60.94
CA ALA A 953 -11.44 -11.91 -60.09
C ALA A 953 -11.12 -10.42 -60.31
N GLU A 954 -11.05 -9.94 -61.55
CA GLU A 954 -10.82 -8.52 -61.84
C GLU A 954 -11.84 -7.60 -61.14
N ILE A 955 -13.12 -7.97 -61.14
CA ILE A 955 -14.18 -7.19 -60.50
C ILE A 955 -14.11 -7.29 -58.97
N LEU A 956 -13.86 -8.49 -58.42
CA LEU A 956 -13.64 -8.73 -56.98
C LEU A 956 -12.52 -7.84 -56.44
N ILE A 957 -11.41 -7.79 -57.16
CA ILE A 957 -10.23 -7.00 -56.82
C ILE A 957 -10.56 -5.50 -56.86
N LYS A 958 -11.09 -5.03 -58.00
CA LYS A 958 -11.38 -3.60 -58.21
C LYS A 958 -12.37 -3.02 -57.20
N ARG A 959 -13.21 -3.86 -56.59
CA ARG A 959 -14.25 -3.45 -55.64
C ARG A 959 -14.00 -3.87 -54.20
N ALA A 960 -12.89 -4.55 -53.89
CA ALA A 960 -12.65 -5.08 -52.54
C ALA A 960 -12.65 -3.99 -51.45
N GLY A 961 -12.04 -2.83 -51.74
CA GLY A 961 -11.88 -1.73 -50.78
C GLY A 961 -10.89 -2.00 -49.65
N ILE A 962 -10.21 -3.16 -49.66
CA ILE A 962 -9.22 -3.58 -48.65
C ILE A 962 -8.21 -4.54 -49.29
N ASP A 963 -6.97 -4.55 -48.78
CA ASP A 963 -5.92 -5.45 -49.26
C ASP A 963 -6.30 -6.92 -49.05
N CYS A 964 -6.37 -7.67 -50.15
CA CYS A 964 -6.63 -9.11 -50.13
C CYS A 964 -5.84 -9.84 -51.21
N THR A 965 -5.83 -11.17 -51.15
CA THR A 965 -5.33 -11.99 -52.24
C THR A 965 -6.47 -12.78 -52.82
N VAL A 966 -6.72 -12.61 -54.12
CA VAL A 966 -7.69 -13.45 -54.84
C VAL A 966 -6.94 -14.61 -55.47
N ILE A 967 -7.33 -15.83 -55.15
CA ILE A 967 -6.82 -17.04 -55.76
C ILE A 967 -7.89 -17.63 -56.65
N ILE A 968 -7.62 -17.69 -57.95
CA ILE A 968 -8.36 -18.52 -58.89
C ILE A 968 -7.82 -19.94 -58.74
N ALA A 969 -8.63 -20.81 -58.16
CA ALA A 969 -8.33 -22.20 -57.95
C ALA A 969 -8.94 -23.02 -59.10
N TYR A 970 -8.17 -23.23 -60.17
CA TYR A 970 -8.65 -23.92 -61.36
C TYR A 970 -8.71 -25.43 -61.12
N ASP A 971 -9.94 -25.96 -61.07
CA ASP A 971 -10.26 -27.36 -60.86
C ASP A 971 -10.28 -28.13 -62.19
N SER A 972 -9.11 -28.29 -62.80
CA SER A 972 -8.93 -29.08 -64.02
C SER A 972 -9.27 -30.56 -63.83
N LEU A 973 -9.14 -31.07 -62.59
CA LEU A 973 -9.47 -32.45 -62.19
C LEU A 973 -10.97 -32.69 -61.98
N ARG A 974 -11.80 -31.64 -61.99
CA ARG A 974 -13.24 -31.72 -61.68
C ARG A 974 -13.53 -32.41 -60.34
N GLN A 975 -12.67 -32.17 -59.34
CA GLN A 975 -12.80 -32.81 -58.02
C GLN A 975 -13.90 -32.19 -57.14
N GLY A 976 -14.41 -31.01 -57.53
CA GLY A 976 -15.55 -30.34 -56.92
C GLY A 976 -15.14 -29.16 -56.03
N PHE A 977 -16.09 -28.23 -55.84
CA PHE A 977 -15.89 -26.97 -55.13
C PHE A 977 -15.30 -27.16 -53.72
N ILE A 978 -15.84 -28.10 -52.94
CA ILE A 978 -15.46 -28.34 -51.54
C ILE A 978 -14.00 -28.79 -51.43
N LYS A 979 -13.61 -29.80 -52.23
CA LYS A 979 -12.25 -30.32 -52.23
C LYS A 979 -11.25 -29.26 -52.69
N THR A 980 -11.58 -28.54 -53.76
CA THR A 980 -10.72 -27.48 -54.31
C THR A 980 -10.55 -26.32 -53.34
N LEU A 981 -11.63 -25.84 -52.73
CA LEU A 981 -11.59 -24.79 -51.69
C LEU A 981 -10.68 -25.18 -50.54
N ASN A 982 -10.90 -26.36 -49.96
CA ASN A 982 -10.11 -26.84 -48.82
C ASN A 982 -8.63 -27.05 -49.18
N ALA A 983 -8.34 -27.65 -50.34
CA ALA A 983 -6.97 -27.91 -50.77
C ALA A 983 -6.16 -26.61 -50.96
N VAL A 984 -6.78 -25.59 -51.55
CA VAL A 984 -6.14 -24.28 -51.74
C VAL A 984 -6.04 -23.53 -50.42
N ALA A 985 -7.11 -23.50 -49.61
CA ALA A 985 -7.09 -22.80 -48.33
C ALA A 985 -6.02 -23.33 -47.36
N LYS A 986 -5.68 -24.64 -47.44
CA LYS A 986 -4.55 -25.25 -46.72
C LYS A 986 -3.19 -24.69 -47.11
N LYS A 987 -3.04 -24.21 -48.35
CA LYS A 987 -1.80 -23.62 -48.86
C LYS A 987 -1.70 -22.12 -48.59
N THR A 988 -2.75 -21.51 -48.01
CA THR A 988 -2.77 -20.08 -47.67
C THR A 988 -2.67 -19.85 -46.18
N ILE A 989 -2.30 -18.62 -45.80
CA ILE A 989 -1.99 -18.25 -44.41
C ILE A 989 -2.87 -17.12 -43.88
N SER A 990 -3.79 -16.60 -44.70
CA SER A 990 -4.57 -15.44 -44.30
C SER A 990 -5.46 -15.75 -43.09
N ARG A 991 -5.55 -14.77 -42.19
CA ARG A 991 -6.42 -14.83 -41.00
C ARG A 991 -7.87 -15.08 -41.39
N TYR A 992 -8.35 -14.40 -42.43
CA TYR A 992 -9.68 -14.59 -42.96
C TYR A 992 -9.64 -15.24 -44.34
N ILE A 993 -10.55 -16.18 -44.57
CA ILE A 993 -10.77 -16.81 -45.87
C ILE A 993 -12.17 -16.50 -46.34
N CYS A 994 -12.26 -15.86 -47.51
CA CYS A 994 -13.52 -15.65 -48.20
C CYS A 994 -13.65 -16.70 -49.30
N PHE A 995 -14.73 -17.48 -49.29
CA PHE A 995 -15.03 -18.38 -50.39
C PHE A 995 -16.09 -17.76 -51.30
N VAL A 996 -15.83 -17.77 -52.60
CA VAL A 996 -16.70 -17.17 -53.64
C VAL A 996 -16.83 -18.11 -54.84
N ALA A 997 -17.90 -17.95 -55.60
CA ALA A 997 -18.11 -18.67 -56.85
C ALA A 997 -17.49 -17.92 -58.05
N GLN A 998 -17.22 -18.65 -59.14
CA GLN A 998 -16.61 -18.10 -60.35
C GLN A 998 -17.47 -17.07 -61.09
N ASP A 999 -18.75 -16.92 -60.73
CA ASP A 999 -19.78 -16.03 -61.26
C ASP A 999 -20.30 -15.04 -60.20
N ALA A 1000 -19.55 -14.85 -59.12
CA ALA A 1000 -19.87 -13.87 -58.09
C ALA A 1000 -19.74 -12.43 -58.59
N TYR A 1001 -20.66 -11.56 -58.19
CA TYR A 1001 -20.68 -10.14 -58.52
C TYR A 1001 -20.72 -9.27 -57.26
N PRO A 1002 -19.61 -8.58 -56.92
CA PRO A 1002 -19.51 -7.80 -55.69
C PRO A 1002 -20.05 -6.37 -55.82
N GLY A 1003 -20.64 -5.87 -54.74
CA GLY A 1003 -20.89 -4.44 -54.51
C GLY A 1003 -19.58 -3.64 -54.34
N ARG A 1004 -19.68 -2.31 -54.26
CA ARG A 1004 -18.50 -1.46 -53.96
C ARG A 1004 -18.06 -1.67 -52.51
N GLU A 1005 -16.75 -1.75 -52.30
CA GLU A 1005 -16.12 -1.95 -50.98
C GLU A 1005 -16.63 -3.20 -50.24
N TRP A 1006 -17.15 -4.20 -50.97
CA TRP A 1006 -17.82 -5.37 -50.40
C TRP A 1006 -16.97 -6.05 -49.32
N LEU A 1007 -15.69 -6.26 -49.59
CA LEU A 1007 -14.82 -7.00 -48.70
C LEU A 1007 -14.38 -6.14 -47.49
N LYS A 1008 -14.18 -4.84 -47.69
CA LYS A 1008 -13.91 -3.90 -46.60
C LYS A 1008 -15.08 -3.83 -45.62
N ILE A 1009 -16.30 -3.64 -46.12
CA ILE A 1009 -17.52 -3.55 -45.29
C ILE A 1009 -17.71 -4.85 -44.50
N ALA A 1010 -17.53 -6.00 -45.15
CA ALA A 1010 -17.62 -7.31 -44.49
C ALA A 1010 -16.51 -7.50 -43.45
N TYR A 1011 -15.26 -7.17 -43.78
CA TYR A 1011 -14.14 -7.26 -42.85
C TYR A 1011 -14.39 -6.43 -41.59
N ASP A 1012 -14.79 -5.17 -41.76
CA ASP A 1012 -15.09 -4.27 -40.63
C ASP A 1012 -16.19 -4.87 -39.73
N LYS A 1013 -17.22 -5.46 -40.33
CA LYS A 1013 -18.37 -6.04 -39.60
C LYS A 1013 -18.04 -7.34 -38.87
N ILE A 1014 -17.40 -8.31 -39.53
CA ILE A 1014 -17.03 -9.59 -38.89
C ILE A 1014 -16.10 -9.36 -37.71
N TYR A 1015 -15.21 -8.37 -37.88
CA TYR A 1015 -14.23 -7.98 -36.91
C TYR A 1015 -14.87 -7.28 -35.70
N GLU A 1016 -15.72 -6.27 -35.92
CA GLU A 1016 -16.46 -5.56 -34.87
C GLU A 1016 -17.27 -6.53 -34.00
N LYS A 1017 -17.92 -7.51 -34.63
CA LYS A 1017 -18.76 -8.49 -33.92
C LYS A 1017 -17.98 -9.68 -33.35
N LYS A 1018 -16.65 -9.70 -33.45
CA LYS A 1018 -15.79 -10.81 -33.02
C LYS A 1018 -16.33 -12.17 -33.49
N SER A 1019 -16.86 -12.21 -34.72
CA SER A 1019 -17.57 -13.36 -35.29
C SER A 1019 -16.61 -14.27 -36.05
N GLY A 1020 -16.95 -15.56 -36.10
CA GLY A 1020 -16.18 -16.58 -36.79
C GLY A 1020 -16.59 -16.75 -38.25
N LEU A 1021 -17.85 -16.44 -38.56
CA LEU A 1021 -18.40 -16.48 -39.92
C LEU A 1021 -19.28 -15.25 -40.17
N LEU A 1022 -19.05 -14.60 -41.31
CA LEU A 1022 -19.93 -13.57 -41.85
C LEU A 1022 -20.63 -14.05 -43.12
N ALA A 1023 -21.95 -13.87 -43.15
CA ALA A 1023 -22.77 -13.99 -44.35
C ALA A 1023 -22.91 -12.62 -45.04
N PHE A 1024 -22.60 -12.60 -46.33
CA PHE A 1024 -22.82 -11.45 -47.20
C PHE A 1024 -24.32 -11.30 -47.53
N ASN A 1025 -24.71 -10.12 -48.00
CA ASN A 1025 -26.00 -9.91 -48.64
C ASN A 1025 -25.97 -10.47 -50.06
N ASP A 1026 -26.50 -11.68 -50.22
CA ASP A 1026 -26.63 -12.37 -51.50
C ASP A 1026 -27.99 -12.18 -52.18
N GLY A 1027 -28.90 -11.42 -51.55
CA GLY A 1027 -30.27 -11.21 -52.02
C GLY A 1027 -31.19 -12.44 -51.98
N LYS A 1028 -30.70 -13.64 -51.61
CA LYS A 1028 -31.45 -14.90 -51.64
C LYS A 1028 -31.78 -15.42 -50.25
N TRP A 1029 -30.78 -15.52 -49.38
CA TRP A 1029 -30.96 -16.15 -48.06
C TRP A 1029 -31.13 -15.14 -46.94
N HIS A 1030 -30.86 -13.85 -47.18
CA HIS A 1030 -30.98 -12.77 -46.19
C HIS A 1030 -30.28 -13.11 -44.86
N GLY A 1031 -29.09 -13.70 -44.93
CA GLY A 1031 -28.32 -14.11 -43.75
C GLY A 1031 -28.78 -15.40 -43.08
N ARG A 1032 -29.72 -16.15 -43.68
CA ARG A 1032 -30.04 -17.51 -43.21
C ARG A 1032 -28.91 -18.50 -43.42
N ILE A 1033 -28.20 -18.37 -44.54
CA ILE A 1033 -27.09 -19.23 -44.95
C ILE A 1033 -25.99 -18.30 -45.48
N ALA A 1034 -24.74 -18.56 -45.12
CA ALA A 1034 -23.58 -17.92 -45.75
C ALA A 1034 -23.23 -18.64 -47.07
N SER A 1035 -24.02 -18.38 -48.11
CA SER A 1035 -23.79 -18.92 -49.47
C SER A 1035 -22.41 -18.52 -50.01
N PHE A 1036 -22.02 -17.29 -49.71
CA PHE A 1036 -20.65 -16.83 -49.65
C PHE A 1036 -20.33 -16.50 -48.20
N GLY A 1037 -19.12 -16.83 -47.75
CA GLY A 1037 -18.73 -16.63 -46.36
C GLY A 1037 -17.34 -16.03 -46.25
N LEU A 1038 -17.21 -15.06 -45.35
CA LEU A 1038 -15.92 -14.62 -44.82
C LEU A 1038 -15.71 -15.34 -43.48
N VAL A 1039 -14.69 -16.18 -43.41
CA VAL A 1039 -14.45 -17.13 -42.31
C VAL A 1039 -13.17 -16.76 -41.58
N GLU A 1040 -13.20 -16.69 -40.26
CA GLU A 1040 -11.98 -16.61 -39.43
C GLU A 1040 -11.34 -18.01 -39.34
N ARG A 1041 -10.09 -18.13 -39.80
CA ARG A 1041 -9.36 -19.41 -39.90
C ARG A 1041 -9.22 -20.12 -38.53
N ASP A 1042 -8.86 -19.38 -37.49
CA ASP A 1042 -8.70 -19.92 -36.14
C ASP A 1042 -10.01 -20.43 -35.53
N TRP A 1043 -11.13 -19.81 -35.91
CA TRP A 1043 -12.43 -20.22 -35.42
C TRP A 1043 -12.84 -21.54 -36.07
N VAL A 1044 -12.74 -21.60 -37.40
CA VAL A 1044 -13.18 -22.78 -38.16
C VAL A 1044 -12.29 -24.00 -37.92
N SER A 1045 -11.01 -23.79 -37.58
CA SER A 1045 -10.07 -24.87 -37.33
C SER A 1045 -10.40 -25.74 -36.12
N LYS A 1046 -11.20 -25.21 -35.18
CA LYS A 1046 -11.74 -25.96 -34.05
C LYS A 1046 -12.69 -27.07 -34.47
N PHE A 1047 -13.33 -26.93 -35.63
CA PHE A 1047 -14.31 -27.88 -36.15
C PHE A 1047 -13.76 -28.73 -37.28
N TYR A 1048 -12.95 -28.14 -38.17
CA TYR A 1048 -12.53 -28.81 -39.41
C TYR A 1048 -11.00 -28.91 -39.58
N GLY A 1049 -10.20 -28.63 -38.53
CA GLY A 1049 -8.74 -28.61 -38.63
C GLY A 1049 -8.24 -27.55 -39.61
N ASN A 1050 -7.52 -27.94 -40.67
CA ASN A 1050 -7.05 -26.97 -41.67
C ASN A 1050 -8.02 -26.78 -42.85
N ASN A 1051 -9.21 -27.36 -42.79
CA ASN A 1051 -10.27 -27.17 -43.78
C ASN A 1051 -11.13 -25.93 -43.45
N ILE A 1052 -11.80 -25.36 -44.46
CA ILE A 1052 -12.75 -24.25 -44.30
C ILE A 1052 -14.18 -24.78 -44.16
N VAL A 1053 -14.47 -25.88 -44.82
CA VAL A 1053 -15.76 -26.57 -44.74
C VAL A 1053 -15.51 -28.06 -44.56
N HIS A 1054 -16.47 -28.78 -43.98
CA HIS A 1054 -16.28 -30.20 -43.70
C HIS A 1054 -16.03 -31.01 -44.99
N GLU A 1055 -15.00 -31.86 -44.99
CA GLU A 1055 -14.49 -32.53 -46.20
C GLU A 1055 -15.40 -33.65 -46.73
N SER A 1056 -16.35 -34.10 -45.94
CA SER A 1056 -17.29 -35.15 -46.33
C SER A 1056 -18.34 -34.69 -47.34
N TYR A 1057 -18.49 -33.37 -47.53
CA TYR A 1057 -19.43 -32.82 -48.51
C TYR A 1057 -18.85 -32.82 -49.92
N LYS A 1058 -19.68 -33.18 -50.90
CA LYS A 1058 -19.30 -33.18 -52.32
C LYS A 1058 -19.62 -31.85 -52.99
N ALA A 1059 -20.82 -31.32 -52.78
CA ALA A 1059 -21.29 -30.12 -53.49
C ALA A 1059 -22.23 -29.23 -52.67
N HIS A 1060 -23.14 -29.80 -51.87
CA HIS A 1060 -24.17 -29.06 -51.14
C HIS A 1060 -24.03 -29.22 -49.63
N LYS A 1061 -24.72 -28.38 -48.85
CA LYS A 1061 -24.85 -28.43 -47.36
C LYS A 1061 -23.63 -28.04 -46.54
N ALA A 1062 -22.46 -27.89 -47.15
CA ALA A 1062 -21.27 -27.38 -46.47
C ALA A 1062 -21.47 -25.96 -45.89
N ASP A 1063 -22.10 -25.08 -46.66
CA ASP A 1063 -22.53 -23.72 -46.28
C ASP A 1063 -23.56 -23.73 -45.13
N ASN A 1064 -24.51 -24.67 -45.16
CA ASN A 1064 -25.47 -24.88 -44.09
C ASN A 1064 -24.80 -25.29 -42.78
N GLU A 1065 -23.87 -26.25 -42.83
CA GLU A 1065 -23.18 -26.73 -41.64
C GLU A 1065 -22.35 -25.61 -41.00
N ILE A 1066 -21.46 -24.96 -41.75
CA ILE A 1066 -20.64 -23.88 -41.19
C ILE A 1066 -21.48 -22.72 -40.65
N THR A 1067 -22.61 -22.40 -41.30
CA THR A 1067 -23.56 -21.39 -40.80
C THR A 1067 -24.19 -21.81 -39.48
N LEU A 1068 -24.64 -23.05 -39.37
CA LEU A 1068 -25.25 -23.58 -38.16
C LEU A 1068 -24.24 -23.68 -37.01
N LEU A 1069 -23.01 -24.12 -37.28
CA LEU A 1069 -21.93 -24.13 -36.27
C LEU A 1069 -21.65 -22.72 -35.74
N ALA A 1070 -21.56 -21.73 -36.61
CA ALA A 1070 -21.37 -20.34 -36.20
C ALA A 1070 -22.53 -19.83 -35.35
N ARG A 1071 -23.77 -20.22 -35.65
CA ARG A 1071 -24.94 -19.84 -34.85
C ARG A 1071 -24.97 -20.52 -33.49
N LEU A 1072 -24.64 -21.81 -33.43
CA LEU A 1072 -24.56 -22.58 -32.19
C LEU A 1072 -23.45 -22.07 -31.25
N ASP A 1073 -22.33 -21.62 -31.83
CA ASP A 1073 -21.20 -20.99 -31.13
C ASP A 1073 -21.43 -19.50 -30.82
N GLY A 1074 -22.54 -18.91 -31.28
CA GLY A 1074 -22.86 -17.49 -31.08
C GLY A 1074 -21.93 -16.53 -31.83
N ARG A 1075 -21.23 -17.01 -32.87
CA ARG A 1075 -20.21 -16.32 -33.65
C ARG A 1075 -20.61 -16.11 -35.13
N PHE A 1076 -21.91 -16.04 -35.40
CA PHE A 1076 -22.46 -15.75 -36.72
C PHE A 1076 -22.88 -14.30 -36.85
N VAL A 1077 -22.50 -13.64 -37.96
CA VAL A 1077 -22.97 -12.29 -38.29
C VAL A 1077 -23.47 -12.23 -39.74
N TYR A 1078 -24.57 -11.52 -39.94
CA TYR A 1078 -25.06 -11.15 -41.27
C TYR A 1078 -24.77 -9.66 -41.52
N CYS A 1079 -24.19 -9.35 -42.67
CA CYS A 1079 -23.88 -7.98 -43.08
C CYS A 1079 -24.74 -7.57 -44.30
N PRO A 1080 -25.92 -6.96 -44.07
CA PRO A 1080 -26.81 -6.55 -45.15
C PRO A 1080 -26.19 -5.49 -46.08
N GLU A 1081 -25.20 -4.73 -45.59
CA GLU A 1081 -24.54 -3.65 -46.33
C GLU A 1081 -23.46 -4.17 -47.30
N SER A 1082 -22.94 -5.38 -47.09
CA SER A 1082 -21.93 -5.98 -47.96
C SER A 1082 -22.59 -6.91 -48.99
N VAL A 1083 -22.78 -6.39 -50.20
CA VAL A 1083 -23.48 -7.10 -51.28
C VAL A 1083 -22.52 -7.99 -52.07
N LEU A 1084 -22.86 -9.27 -52.21
CA LEU A 1084 -22.15 -10.23 -53.06
C LEU A 1084 -23.18 -11.18 -53.70
N LEU A 1085 -23.50 -10.94 -54.96
CA LEU A 1085 -24.54 -11.68 -55.69
C LEU A 1085 -23.93 -12.78 -56.53
N GLU A 1086 -24.73 -13.79 -56.86
CA GLU A 1086 -24.34 -14.82 -57.81
C GLU A 1086 -25.11 -14.63 -59.12
N VAL A 1087 -24.38 -14.62 -60.24
CA VAL A 1087 -24.97 -14.37 -61.57
C VAL A 1087 -25.04 -15.68 -62.34
N ASP A 1088 -25.93 -16.57 -61.89
CA ASP A 1088 -26.24 -17.84 -62.56
C ASP A 1088 -27.73 -17.94 -62.89
N TYR A 1089 -28.06 -17.81 -64.18
CA TYR A 1089 -29.42 -17.86 -64.70
C TYR A 1089 -30.08 -19.25 -64.59
N ASN A 1090 -29.29 -20.31 -64.38
CA ASN A 1090 -29.79 -21.68 -64.32
C ASN A 1090 -29.87 -22.23 -62.89
N LYS A 1091 -29.46 -21.45 -61.88
CA LYS A 1091 -29.27 -21.94 -60.51
C LYS A 1091 -30.53 -22.49 -59.84
N ASP A 1092 -31.70 -21.97 -60.18
CA ASP A 1092 -32.97 -22.42 -59.59
C ASP A 1092 -33.53 -23.71 -60.24
N SER A 1093 -32.87 -24.23 -61.29
CA SER A 1093 -33.26 -25.47 -61.97
C SER A 1093 -32.57 -26.73 -61.42
N GLY A 1094 -31.58 -26.58 -60.54
CA GLY A 1094 -30.80 -27.69 -59.96
C GLY A 1094 -31.37 -28.25 -58.64
N GLY A 1095 -31.37 -29.58 -58.49
CA GLY A 1095 -31.72 -30.28 -57.24
C GLY A 1095 -30.53 -30.46 -56.28
N SER A 1096 -30.80 -30.71 -54.98
CA SER A 1096 -29.74 -30.99 -54.00
C SER A 1096 -29.13 -32.39 -54.19
N ASN A 1097 -27.88 -32.52 -53.77
CA ASN A 1097 -27.18 -33.81 -53.79
C ASN A 1097 -27.67 -34.64 -52.60
N LEU A 1098 -28.33 -35.77 -52.90
CA LEU A 1098 -28.92 -36.65 -51.89
C LEU A 1098 -27.90 -37.19 -50.87
N ILE A 1099 -26.65 -37.41 -51.26
CA ILE A 1099 -25.60 -37.91 -50.37
C ILE A 1099 -25.24 -36.83 -49.34
N ASP A 1100 -25.08 -35.58 -49.78
CA ASP A 1100 -24.80 -34.46 -48.89
C ASP A 1100 -25.99 -34.17 -47.94
N ASP A 1101 -27.23 -34.35 -48.42
CA ASP A 1101 -28.43 -34.23 -47.59
C ASP A 1101 -28.49 -35.28 -46.47
N VAL A 1102 -28.12 -36.53 -46.77
CA VAL A 1102 -28.07 -37.61 -45.77
C VAL A 1102 -26.96 -37.33 -44.77
N ASN A 1103 -25.76 -36.99 -45.26
CA ASN A 1103 -24.60 -36.70 -44.43
C ASN A 1103 -24.85 -35.54 -43.45
N PHE A 1104 -25.43 -34.43 -43.93
CA PHE A 1104 -25.80 -33.31 -43.07
C PHE A 1104 -26.76 -33.73 -41.95
N LYS A 1105 -27.76 -34.57 -42.25
CA LYS A 1105 -28.72 -35.06 -41.25
C LYS A 1105 -28.06 -35.97 -40.21
N GLU A 1106 -27.15 -36.85 -40.64
CA GLU A 1106 -26.39 -37.72 -39.74
C GLU A 1106 -25.53 -36.90 -38.79
N ARG A 1107 -24.78 -35.92 -39.32
CA ARG A 1107 -23.95 -35.02 -38.52
C ARG A 1107 -24.78 -34.14 -37.57
N PHE A 1108 -25.91 -33.62 -38.04
CA PHE A 1108 -26.86 -32.87 -37.22
C PHE A 1108 -27.37 -33.72 -36.04
N ASN A 1109 -27.81 -34.95 -36.30
CA ASN A 1109 -28.30 -35.86 -35.26
C ASN A 1109 -27.19 -36.32 -34.30
N GLY A 1110 -25.95 -36.44 -34.79
CA GLY A 1110 -24.74 -36.67 -33.99
C GLY A 1110 -24.23 -35.43 -33.24
N CYS A 1111 -24.97 -34.32 -33.26
CA CYS A 1111 -24.59 -33.05 -32.63
C CYS A 1111 -23.20 -32.55 -33.07
N PHE A 1112 -22.87 -32.77 -34.36
CA PHE A 1112 -21.58 -32.42 -34.97
C PHE A 1112 -20.40 -33.00 -34.18
N GLU A 1113 -20.39 -34.33 -34.02
CA GLU A 1113 -19.35 -35.08 -33.28
C GLU A 1113 -19.33 -34.77 -31.77
N GLY A 1114 -20.49 -34.41 -31.20
CA GLY A 1114 -20.61 -34.08 -29.78
C GLY A 1114 -20.05 -32.70 -29.41
N ASN A 1115 -19.69 -31.87 -30.40
CA ASN A 1115 -19.20 -30.51 -30.16
C ASN A 1115 -20.24 -29.59 -29.50
N PHE A 1116 -21.53 -29.93 -29.60
CA PHE A 1116 -22.62 -29.15 -29.02
C PHE A 1116 -23.59 -30.01 -28.20
N LYS A 1117 -24.19 -29.39 -27.18
CA LYS A 1117 -25.27 -30.03 -26.40
C LYS A 1117 -26.51 -30.25 -27.27
N LYS A 1118 -27.15 -31.41 -27.09
CA LYS A 1118 -28.28 -31.86 -27.93
C LYS A 1118 -29.46 -30.90 -27.94
N ASP A 1119 -29.78 -30.31 -26.79
CA ASP A 1119 -30.86 -29.33 -26.63
C ASP A 1119 -30.65 -28.08 -27.50
N LYS A 1120 -29.42 -27.55 -27.57
CA LYS A 1120 -29.07 -26.41 -28.43
C LYS A 1120 -29.23 -26.72 -29.92
N VAL A 1121 -28.76 -27.89 -30.35
CA VAL A 1121 -28.85 -28.32 -31.77
C VAL A 1121 -30.31 -28.51 -32.18
N GLU A 1122 -31.11 -29.09 -31.29
CA GLU A 1122 -32.53 -29.41 -31.55
C GLU A 1122 -33.39 -28.17 -31.87
N MET A 1123 -33.03 -27.00 -31.33
CA MET A 1123 -33.70 -25.72 -31.63
C MET A 1123 -33.73 -25.39 -33.13
N TYR A 1124 -32.75 -25.88 -33.90
CA TYR A 1124 -32.60 -25.61 -35.33
C TYR A 1124 -33.20 -26.72 -36.21
N ARG A 1125 -33.73 -27.81 -35.64
CA ARG A 1125 -34.22 -28.98 -36.40
C ARG A 1125 -35.29 -28.60 -37.43
N LYS A 1126 -36.23 -27.74 -37.01
CA LYS A 1126 -37.33 -27.26 -37.87
C LYS A 1126 -36.83 -26.36 -39.00
N GLU A 1127 -35.85 -25.48 -38.73
CA GLU A 1127 -35.29 -24.56 -39.73
C GLU A 1127 -34.56 -25.34 -40.84
N TYR A 1128 -33.75 -26.33 -40.47
CA TYR A 1128 -32.97 -27.13 -41.41
C TYR A 1128 -33.70 -28.37 -41.95
N LYS A 1129 -34.98 -28.58 -41.58
CA LYS A 1129 -35.84 -29.69 -42.04
C LYS A 1129 -35.20 -31.07 -41.85
N VAL A 1130 -34.50 -31.27 -40.73
CA VAL A 1130 -33.94 -32.58 -40.35
C VAL A 1130 -35.05 -33.40 -39.71
N LYS A 1131 -35.33 -34.59 -40.28
CA LYS A 1131 -36.34 -35.51 -39.77
C LYS A 1131 -35.84 -36.25 -38.55
#